data_AF-A0A6G1KYU6-F1
#
_entry.id   AF-A0A6G1KYU6-F1
#
_cell.length_a   1.000
_cell.length_b   1.000
_cell.length_c   1.000
_cell.angle_alpha   90.00
_cell.angle_beta   90.00
_cell.angle_gamma   90.00
#
_symmetry.space_group_name_H-M   'P 1'
#
loop_
_entity.id
_entity.type
_entity.pdbx_description
1 polymer ?
#
loop_
_entity_poly.entity_id
_entity_poly.type
_entity_poly.pdbx_seq_one_letter_code
_entity_poly.pdbx_strand_id
1 'polypeptide(L)'
;MFAPRGSTSGSVVSATTTTASILPINANSSLPTSGASNCTSTNNTLSNEEQVGNSLLGTLCAPTYDRWLGDSISPPWGNCTVATCDATVKTDIPDTGVTRYYNFTVSRGKISADGVLRDVILVNNQFPGPLIEANWGDWIQVTVYNNISNPYEGTSLHWHGQIQRSTPWSDGVPSAAQCPIAPGASFTYSYQAEEHGSGWYHAHYSAQFSAGVAGPMIVHGPTSADYDVDLGPVMLSDWYHIPYFALVADALGTNIQEAPESDSVLINGRGRFDCSATSFDKGNTELSSSVSSNTPWQCVDNAPYSQFRFQSGKTHLLRLVNHGANGVQKFSVDHHSLTIIAIDYVPVEPYTVEVATLGVGQRADVVITALDTPTAAVWMRTSAIYQLVCGGVGNDNNVETLAAIYYEDADTTVDPTSVSNITLSDRSCYRDDPLTITSPSYAITPSTSTFTQDLSLNLQANASGIFEFMINDQAWHADYNVPLYPQAAARNLTFDSAWNVYNFAGNKSVILNVTNNMPLIHPFHLHGHNFYVLDLGGPSNFSANPGVGGFADGMTWNGTVTNPSNPMRRDGIIIPPYGYLAIQFELNNPGVWPFHCHIAWHLSAGQGLNIVYATEDVPALPDGYIADSCDAWDAYSSSTVVDQIDAGA
;
A
#
# COMPACT_ATOMS: atom_id res chain seq x y z
N MET A 1 46.50 46.74 9.99
CA MET A 1 47.85 46.72 10.59
C MET A 1 48.07 45.36 11.23
N PHE A 2 49.27 44.80 11.04
CA PHE A 2 49.69 43.43 11.34
C PHE A 2 49.86 43.15 12.85
N ALA A 3 49.32 41.98 13.29
CA ALA A 3 49.85 40.87 14.15
C ALA A 3 50.69 41.15 15.45
N PRO A 4 51.03 40.14 16.32
CA PRO A 4 50.65 38.71 16.41
C PRO A 4 50.34 38.12 17.84
N ARG A 5 49.89 36.85 17.79
CA ARG A 5 49.81 35.69 18.72
C ARG A 5 50.54 35.68 20.09
N GLY A 6 49.90 34.98 21.05
CA GLY A 6 50.52 34.29 22.18
C GLY A 6 49.65 33.12 22.68
N SER A 7 50.23 31.92 22.75
CA SER A 7 49.63 30.62 23.08
C SER A 7 49.65 30.30 24.57
N THR A 8 48.65 29.59 25.09
CA THR A 8 48.79 28.74 26.29
C THR A 8 48.05 27.42 26.15
N SER A 9 48.78 26.36 26.45
CA SER A 9 48.44 24.93 26.42
C SER A 9 47.44 24.52 27.51
N GLY A 10 46.39 23.77 27.13
CA GLY A 10 45.51 23.03 28.02
C GLY A 10 45.62 21.52 27.74
N SER A 11 45.72 20.74 28.81
CA SER A 11 46.03 19.31 28.86
C SER A 11 45.01 18.43 28.14
N VAL A 12 45.52 17.46 27.39
CA VAL A 12 44.77 16.37 26.74
C VAL A 12 44.28 15.38 27.81
N VAL A 13 42.97 15.17 27.88
CA VAL A 13 42.36 13.99 28.52
C VAL A 13 41.84 13.10 27.39
N SER A 14 42.43 11.91 27.32
CA SER A 14 42.12 10.83 26.39
C SER A 14 40.68 10.36 26.57
N ALA A 15 39.79 10.72 25.64
CA ALA A 15 38.53 10.02 25.43
C ALA A 15 38.81 8.80 24.53
N THR A 16 38.73 7.62 25.13
CA THR A 16 38.73 6.34 24.43
C THR A 16 37.54 6.27 23.47
N THR A 17 37.82 6.40 22.17
CA THR A 17 36.92 6.00 21.09
C THR A 17 36.71 4.49 21.16
N THR A 18 35.57 4.07 21.70
CA THR A 18 35.01 2.75 21.38
C THR A 18 34.51 2.81 19.95
N THR A 19 35.30 2.23 19.04
CA THR A 19 34.91 1.94 17.66
C THR A 19 33.67 1.05 17.69
N ALA A 20 32.51 1.61 17.35
CA ALA A 20 31.35 0.82 16.98
C ALA A 20 31.73 -0.07 15.80
N SER A 21 31.57 -1.38 15.96
CA SER A 21 31.79 -2.36 14.92
C SER A 21 30.81 -2.10 13.78
N ILE A 22 31.32 -1.62 12.66
CA ILE A 22 30.62 -1.60 11.37
C ILE A 22 30.45 -3.07 10.96
N LEU A 23 29.25 -3.62 11.17
CA LEU A 23 28.84 -4.84 10.50
C LEU A 23 27.99 -4.42 9.30
N PRO A 24 28.52 -4.44 8.07
CA PRO A 24 27.68 -4.34 6.90
C PRO A 24 26.84 -5.61 6.86
N ILE A 25 25.53 -5.48 7.03
CA ILE A 25 24.61 -6.52 6.58
C ILE A 25 24.69 -6.45 5.05
N ASN A 26 25.54 -7.29 4.47
CA ASN A 26 25.39 -7.66 3.08
C ASN A 26 24.00 -8.28 2.94
N ALA A 27 23.09 -7.62 2.23
CA ALA A 27 21.92 -8.24 1.64
C ALA A 27 22.29 -9.23 0.50
N ASN A 28 23.42 -9.92 0.65
CA ASN A 28 23.71 -11.18 0.00
C ASN A 28 23.57 -12.23 1.11
N SER A 29 22.34 -12.66 1.37
CA SER A 29 22.18 -14.02 1.87
C SER A 29 22.87 -14.91 0.84
N SER A 30 23.96 -15.55 1.25
CA SER A 30 24.60 -16.57 0.46
C SER A 30 23.55 -17.65 0.19
N LEU A 31 23.09 -17.73 -1.07
CA LEU A 31 22.32 -18.85 -1.58
C LEU A 31 22.98 -20.14 -1.07
N PRO A 32 22.26 -21.03 -0.36
CA PRO A 32 22.84 -22.27 0.10
C PRO A 32 23.19 -23.13 -1.13
N THR A 33 24.47 -23.15 -1.50
CA THR A 33 25.02 -24.05 -2.51
C THR A 33 25.24 -25.43 -1.90
N SER A 34 24.16 -26.15 -1.61
CA SER A 34 24.12 -27.63 -1.57
C SER A 34 22.71 -28.11 -1.29
N GLY A 35 21.99 -28.51 -2.36
CA GLY A 35 20.63 -29.08 -2.28
C GLY A 35 19.55 -28.19 -2.89
N ALA A 36 19.72 -27.74 -4.14
CA ALA A 36 18.65 -27.06 -4.86
C ALA A 36 17.53 -28.06 -5.18
N SER A 37 16.55 -28.20 -4.29
CA SER A 37 15.19 -28.52 -4.70
C SER A 37 14.73 -27.39 -5.63
N ASN A 38 14.32 -27.75 -6.85
CA ASN A 38 13.90 -26.80 -7.87
C ASN A 38 12.94 -25.74 -7.28
N CYS A 39 13.30 -24.45 -7.37
CA CYS A 39 12.53 -23.34 -6.77
C CYS A 39 11.16 -23.12 -7.42
N THR A 40 10.93 -23.78 -8.54
CA THR A 40 9.70 -23.79 -9.31
C THR A 40 9.43 -25.23 -9.77
N SER A 41 8.18 -25.56 -10.06
CA SER A 41 7.84 -26.86 -10.68
C SER A 41 8.69 -27.09 -11.95
N THR A 42 8.98 -28.36 -12.27
CA THR A 42 9.83 -28.73 -13.42
C THR A 42 9.19 -28.47 -14.79
N ASN A 43 7.93 -28.03 -14.85
CA ASN A 43 7.13 -27.89 -16.09
C ASN A 43 6.66 -26.45 -16.36
N ASN A 44 7.43 -25.45 -15.95
CA ASN A 44 7.03 -24.05 -16.13
C ASN A 44 7.21 -23.57 -17.58
N THR A 45 6.21 -22.86 -18.11
CA THR A 45 6.24 -22.22 -19.44
C THR A 45 7.00 -20.89 -19.46
N LEU A 46 7.20 -20.27 -18.29
CA LEU A 46 7.99 -19.06 -18.07
C LEU A 46 9.01 -19.29 -16.95
N SER A 47 10.21 -18.73 -17.09
CA SER A 47 11.14 -18.63 -15.96
C SER A 47 10.65 -17.63 -14.92
N ASN A 48 11.21 -17.70 -13.70
CA ASN A 48 10.93 -16.74 -12.65
C ASN A 48 11.21 -15.29 -13.09
N GLU A 49 12.36 -15.09 -13.73
CA GLU A 49 12.82 -13.78 -14.20
C GLU A 49 11.90 -13.19 -15.26
N GLU A 50 11.45 -14.01 -16.22
CA GLU A 50 10.49 -13.57 -17.24
C GLU A 50 9.12 -13.23 -16.64
N GLN A 51 8.66 -13.98 -15.62
CA GLN A 51 7.33 -13.77 -15.06
C GLN A 51 7.27 -12.60 -14.07
N VAL A 52 8.26 -12.45 -13.20
CA VAL A 52 8.23 -11.52 -12.05
C VAL A 52 9.58 -10.89 -11.70
N GLY A 53 10.57 -11.02 -12.58
CA GLY A 53 11.94 -10.60 -12.31
C GLY A 53 12.59 -11.43 -11.20
N ASN A 54 13.32 -10.77 -10.31
CA ASN A 54 14.12 -11.39 -9.25
C ASN A 54 13.31 -11.72 -7.98
N SER A 55 12.00 -11.49 -7.96
CA SER A 55 11.18 -11.74 -6.77
C SER A 55 11.07 -13.24 -6.51
N LEU A 56 11.26 -13.64 -5.25
CA LEU A 56 11.05 -15.03 -4.81
C LEU A 56 9.63 -15.26 -4.26
N LEU A 57 8.82 -14.21 -4.11
CA LEU A 57 7.45 -14.35 -3.63
C LEU A 57 6.63 -15.26 -4.56
N GLY A 58 5.78 -16.09 -3.95
CA GLY A 58 4.97 -17.06 -4.68
C GLY A 58 5.77 -18.20 -5.31
N THR A 59 7.02 -18.43 -4.89
CA THR A 59 7.80 -19.62 -5.27
C THR A 59 7.92 -20.58 -4.10
N LEU A 60 8.24 -21.85 -4.38
CA LEU A 60 8.54 -22.84 -3.32
C LEU A 60 9.85 -22.58 -2.58
N CYS A 61 10.63 -21.59 -3.02
CA CYS A 61 11.84 -21.07 -2.38
C CYS A 61 11.61 -19.75 -1.63
N ALA A 62 10.38 -19.23 -1.58
CA ALA A 62 10.06 -18.10 -0.72
C ALA A 62 10.43 -18.46 0.74
N PRO A 63 11.14 -17.58 1.47
CA PRO A 63 11.51 -17.86 2.84
C PRO A 63 10.28 -17.86 3.74
N THR A 64 10.38 -18.60 4.85
CA THR A 64 9.57 -18.33 6.03
C THR A 64 10.28 -17.30 6.90
N TYR A 65 9.54 -16.58 7.73
CA TYR A 65 10.08 -15.50 8.54
C TYR A 65 10.18 -15.90 10.00
N ASP A 66 11.26 -15.46 10.65
CA ASP A 66 11.43 -15.62 12.09
C ASP A 66 10.46 -14.69 12.84
N ARG A 67 10.20 -14.99 14.12
CA ARG A 67 9.31 -14.15 14.95
C ARG A 67 9.86 -12.74 15.20
N TRP A 68 11.18 -12.55 15.08
CA TRP A 68 11.87 -11.26 15.12
C TRP A 68 13.26 -11.40 14.49
N LEU A 69 13.83 -10.29 14.04
CA LEU A 69 15.17 -10.22 13.47
C LEU A 69 16.26 -10.17 14.54
N GLY A 70 17.36 -10.89 14.30
CA GLY A 70 18.60 -10.86 15.09
C GLY A 70 18.74 -12.04 16.06
N ASP A 71 19.91 -12.16 16.70
CA ASP A 71 20.29 -13.35 17.48
C ASP A 71 19.78 -13.33 18.93
N SER A 72 18.94 -12.37 19.30
CA SER A 72 18.43 -12.26 20.67
C SER A 72 17.47 -13.40 20.98
N ILE A 73 17.66 -14.03 22.15
CA ILE A 73 16.76 -15.08 22.67
C ILE A 73 15.39 -14.50 23.04
N SER A 74 15.31 -13.20 23.31
CA SER A 74 14.08 -12.50 23.69
C SER A 74 13.73 -11.43 22.65
N PRO A 75 12.43 -11.17 22.42
CA PRO A 75 12.01 -10.19 21.44
C PRO A 75 12.49 -8.77 21.82
N PRO A 76 12.76 -7.88 20.84
CA PRO A 76 13.19 -6.50 21.09
C PRO A 76 12.21 -5.67 21.93
N TRP A 77 10.92 -5.98 21.89
CA TRP A 77 9.86 -5.34 22.67
C TRP A 77 9.65 -5.96 24.07
N GLY A 78 10.51 -6.89 24.49
CA GLY A 78 10.51 -7.45 25.85
C GLY A 78 9.17 -8.11 26.24
N ASN A 79 8.53 -7.60 27.29
CA ASN A 79 7.28 -8.14 27.83
C ASN A 79 6.01 -7.50 27.22
N CYS A 80 6.15 -6.63 26.22
CA CYS A 80 5.00 -6.04 25.54
C CYS A 80 4.15 -7.11 24.85
N THR A 81 2.84 -6.97 24.99
CA THR A 81 1.84 -7.75 24.25
C THR A 81 0.90 -6.80 23.54
N VAL A 82 0.10 -7.30 22.60
CA VAL A 82 -0.93 -6.52 21.90
C VAL A 82 -2.00 -5.92 22.83
N ALA A 83 -2.07 -6.36 24.08
CA ALA A 83 -3.02 -5.85 25.08
C ALA A 83 -2.39 -4.84 26.06
N THR A 84 -1.06 -4.72 26.07
CA THR A 84 -0.33 -3.90 27.06
C THR A 84 0.49 -2.78 26.45
N CYS A 85 0.81 -2.84 25.15
CA CYS A 85 1.60 -1.86 24.45
C CYS A 85 1.00 -1.58 23.05
N ASP A 86 1.09 -0.34 22.57
CA ASP A 86 0.57 0.06 21.25
C ASP A 86 1.38 1.23 20.65
N ALA A 87 1.50 1.26 19.32
CA ALA A 87 2.28 2.25 18.58
C ALA A 87 1.80 3.70 18.76
N THR A 88 0.54 3.91 19.15
CA THR A 88 0.00 5.24 19.48
C THR A 88 0.62 5.83 20.76
N VAL A 89 1.19 4.99 21.63
CA VAL A 89 1.87 5.39 22.86
C VAL A 89 3.38 5.43 22.61
N LYS A 90 3.94 6.64 22.45
CA LYS A 90 5.36 6.83 22.10
C LYS A 90 6.34 6.08 23.04
N THR A 91 6.03 5.96 24.33
CA THR A 91 6.90 5.28 25.30
C THR A 91 6.90 3.75 25.18
N ASP A 92 5.95 3.19 24.42
CA ASP A 92 5.83 1.76 24.23
C ASP A 92 6.67 1.27 23.04
N ILE A 93 7.00 2.17 22.11
CA ILE A 93 7.87 1.89 20.96
C ILE A 93 9.28 1.59 21.48
N PRO A 94 9.84 0.39 21.21
CA PRO A 94 11.18 0.04 21.67
C PRO A 94 12.25 0.95 21.06
N ASP A 95 13.29 1.26 21.83
CA ASP A 95 14.55 1.78 21.28
C ASP A 95 15.53 0.61 21.14
N THR A 96 15.62 0.07 19.93
CA THR A 96 16.47 -1.10 19.66
C THR A 96 17.93 -0.72 19.40
N GLY A 97 18.20 0.55 19.10
CA GLY A 97 19.51 1.02 18.62
C GLY A 97 19.93 0.44 17.25
N VAL A 98 19.02 -0.22 16.52
CA VAL A 98 19.31 -0.87 15.23
C VAL A 98 18.78 -0.02 14.09
N THR A 99 19.56 0.06 13.00
CA THR A 99 19.12 0.63 11.72
C THR A 99 19.20 -0.45 10.62
N ARG A 100 18.13 -0.59 9.85
CA ARG A 100 18.01 -1.45 8.68
C ARG A 100 18.22 -0.61 7.42
N TYR A 101 19.12 -1.04 6.56
CA TYR A 101 19.51 -0.29 5.37
C TYR A 101 19.08 -1.02 4.10
N TYR A 102 18.44 -0.28 3.19
CA TYR A 102 17.97 -0.77 1.90
C TYR A 102 18.42 0.16 0.77
N ASN A 103 18.74 -0.43 -0.38
CA ASN A 103 19.04 0.31 -1.61
C ASN A 103 18.06 -0.13 -2.68
N PHE A 104 17.23 0.80 -3.15
CA PHE A 104 16.18 0.57 -4.13
C PHE A 104 16.54 1.28 -5.43
N THR A 105 16.72 0.53 -6.50
CA THR A 105 16.85 1.06 -7.85
C THR A 105 15.49 0.93 -8.53
N VAL A 106 14.87 2.07 -8.85
CA VAL A 106 13.61 2.12 -9.59
C VAL A 106 13.93 2.27 -11.07
N SER A 107 13.52 1.29 -11.88
CA SER A 107 13.85 1.28 -13.31
C SER A 107 12.78 0.58 -14.14
N ARG A 108 12.68 0.94 -15.43
CA ARG A 108 11.79 0.21 -16.35
C ARG A 108 12.27 -1.23 -16.56
N GLY A 109 11.32 -2.13 -16.77
CA GLY A 109 11.55 -3.53 -17.11
C GLY A 109 10.40 -4.09 -17.95
N LYS A 110 10.45 -5.39 -18.21
CA LYS A 110 9.37 -6.15 -18.84
C LYS A 110 9.17 -7.45 -18.09
N ILE A 111 7.92 -7.79 -17.83
CA ILE A 111 7.55 -9.07 -17.20
C ILE A 111 6.27 -9.62 -17.85
N SER A 112 6.03 -10.91 -17.66
CA SER A 112 4.84 -11.64 -18.10
C SER A 112 4.08 -12.25 -16.91
N ALA A 113 3.69 -11.41 -15.94
CA ALA A 113 3.11 -11.80 -14.64
C ALA A 113 2.02 -12.89 -14.72
N ASP A 114 1.13 -12.77 -15.68
CA ASP A 114 0.04 -13.72 -15.97
C ASP A 114 0.16 -14.42 -17.32
N GLY A 115 1.31 -14.28 -17.98
CA GLY A 115 1.57 -14.77 -19.33
C GLY A 115 1.70 -13.66 -20.36
N VAL A 116 1.11 -12.48 -20.14
CA VAL A 116 1.13 -11.37 -21.11
C VAL A 116 2.33 -10.45 -20.86
N LEU A 117 3.19 -10.30 -21.87
CA LEU A 117 4.35 -9.42 -21.78
C LEU A 117 3.92 -7.95 -21.77
N ARG A 118 4.28 -7.22 -20.70
CA ARG A 118 4.06 -5.77 -20.61
C ARG A 118 5.29 -5.01 -20.12
N ASP A 119 5.34 -3.72 -20.46
CA ASP A 119 6.27 -2.77 -19.87
C ASP A 119 5.87 -2.49 -18.40
N VAL A 120 6.86 -2.48 -17.51
CA VAL A 120 6.69 -2.25 -16.07
C VAL A 120 7.75 -1.29 -15.53
N ILE A 121 7.55 -0.82 -14.31
CA ILE A 121 8.57 -0.13 -13.52
C ILE A 121 8.77 -0.95 -12.25
N LEU A 122 10.01 -1.33 -11.96
CA LEU A 122 10.35 -2.31 -10.94
C LEU A 122 11.33 -1.71 -9.93
N VAL A 123 11.22 -2.16 -8.68
CA VAL A 123 12.23 -1.92 -7.64
C VAL A 123 13.20 -3.11 -7.64
N ASN A 124 14.49 -2.85 -7.89
CA ASN A 124 15.54 -3.88 -7.94
C ASN A 124 15.24 -5.05 -8.89
N ASN A 125 14.54 -4.77 -10.01
CA ASN A 125 14.08 -5.76 -10.97
C ASN A 125 13.22 -6.86 -10.33
N GLN A 126 12.35 -6.53 -9.35
CA GLN A 126 11.46 -7.48 -8.66
C GLN A 126 10.02 -6.99 -8.75
N PHE A 127 9.08 -7.92 -8.99
CA PHE A 127 7.65 -7.68 -8.83
C PHE A 127 6.97 -8.83 -8.04
N PRO A 128 6.31 -8.57 -6.91
CA PRO A 128 6.41 -7.36 -6.10
C PRO A 128 7.87 -7.03 -5.75
N GLY A 129 8.13 -5.78 -5.40
CA GLY A 129 9.45 -5.28 -5.01
C GLY A 129 10.01 -6.00 -3.77
N PRO A 130 11.30 -5.80 -3.46
CA PRO A 130 11.96 -6.42 -2.31
C PRO A 130 11.26 -6.07 -0.99
N LEU A 131 11.23 -7.03 -0.06
CA LEU A 131 10.71 -6.82 1.30
C LEU A 131 11.56 -5.81 2.08
N ILE A 132 10.88 -4.91 2.79
CA ILE A 132 11.46 -4.22 3.95
C ILE A 132 11.08 -4.99 5.20
N GLU A 133 12.08 -5.50 5.91
CA GLU A 133 11.92 -6.24 7.16
C GLU A 133 12.60 -5.49 8.31
N ALA A 134 11.89 -5.34 9.42
CA ALA A 134 12.39 -4.66 10.62
C ALA A 134 11.76 -5.25 11.89
N ASN A 135 12.34 -4.98 13.05
CA ASN A 135 11.63 -5.13 14.32
C ASN A 135 10.94 -3.82 14.71
N TRP A 136 9.88 -3.91 15.50
CA TRP A 136 9.24 -2.75 16.11
C TRP A 136 10.27 -1.89 16.86
N GLY A 137 10.36 -0.62 16.48
CA GLY A 137 11.31 0.34 17.05
C GLY A 137 12.65 0.46 16.32
N ASP A 138 13.00 -0.43 15.40
CA ASP A 138 14.18 -0.28 14.53
C ASP A 138 14.04 0.99 13.67
N TRP A 139 15.16 1.61 13.33
CA TRP A 139 15.19 2.60 12.26
C TRP A 139 15.26 1.91 10.90
N ILE A 140 14.53 2.44 9.93
CA ILE A 140 14.57 2.01 8.53
C ILE A 140 15.16 3.15 7.71
N GLN A 141 16.19 2.84 6.92
CA GLN A 141 16.79 3.76 5.96
C GLN A 141 16.78 3.17 4.56
N VAL A 142 16.13 3.85 3.63
CA VAL A 142 16.00 3.40 2.23
C VAL A 142 16.56 4.46 1.30
N THR A 143 17.63 4.13 0.57
CA THR A 143 18.12 4.98 -0.52
C THR A 143 17.48 4.56 -1.83
N VAL A 144 16.69 5.44 -2.41
CA VAL A 144 15.97 5.25 -3.67
C VAL A 144 16.74 5.95 -4.78
N TYR A 145 17.17 5.20 -5.78
CA TYR A 145 17.80 5.68 -7.01
C TYR A 145 16.78 5.67 -8.12
N ASN A 146 16.46 6.84 -8.69
CA ASN A 146 15.58 6.93 -9.84
C ASN A 146 16.36 6.69 -11.14
N ASN A 147 16.34 5.44 -11.62
CA ASN A 147 16.94 5.05 -12.91
C ASN A 147 15.89 4.89 -14.02
N ILE A 148 14.70 5.51 -13.87
CA ILE A 148 13.67 5.47 -14.90
C ILE A 148 14.14 6.31 -16.09
N SER A 149 14.17 5.68 -17.26
CA SER A 149 14.59 6.31 -18.51
C SER A 149 13.74 5.80 -19.67
N ASN A 150 13.64 6.60 -20.73
CA ASN A 150 12.95 6.28 -21.98
C ASN A 150 11.48 5.82 -21.81
N PRO A 151 10.55 6.73 -21.44
CA PRO A 151 10.77 8.14 -21.10
C PRO A 151 11.28 8.34 -19.66
N TYR A 152 11.91 9.48 -19.42
CA TYR A 152 12.32 9.90 -18.08
C TYR A 152 11.09 10.40 -17.30
N GLU A 153 10.96 10.01 -16.03
CA GLU A 153 9.88 10.45 -15.15
C GLU A 153 10.36 10.48 -13.69
N GLY A 154 9.71 11.30 -12.87
CA GLY A 154 9.96 11.34 -11.44
C GLY A 154 9.52 10.03 -10.74
N THR A 155 9.88 9.91 -9.48
CA THR A 155 9.35 8.87 -8.59
C THR A 155 9.39 9.37 -7.16
N SER A 156 8.66 8.74 -6.26
CA SER A 156 8.72 8.96 -4.81
C SER A 156 8.10 7.75 -4.15
N LEU A 157 8.59 7.32 -2.98
CA LEU A 157 8.05 6.13 -2.29
C LEU A 157 7.39 6.52 -0.98
N HIS A 158 6.14 6.11 -0.81
CA HIS A 158 5.39 6.19 0.42
C HIS A 158 5.44 4.86 1.20
N TRP A 159 5.43 4.95 2.54
CA TRP A 159 5.51 3.83 3.49
C TRP A 159 4.14 3.57 4.11
N HIS A 160 3.23 2.97 3.34
CA HIS A 160 1.81 2.84 3.67
C HIS A 160 1.58 2.29 5.07
N GLY A 161 0.92 3.11 5.90
CA GLY A 161 0.52 2.78 7.27
C GLY A 161 1.58 3.06 8.34
N GLN A 162 2.81 3.45 7.98
CA GLN A 162 3.76 3.99 8.96
C GLN A 162 3.39 5.44 9.29
N ILE A 163 3.21 5.74 10.58
CA ILE A 163 2.68 7.03 11.03
C ILE A 163 3.66 8.21 10.91
N GLN A 164 4.96 7.96 10.69
CA GLN A 164 5.96 9.00 10.47
C GLN A 164 6.00 10.09 11.57
N ARG A 165 5.70 9.75 12.82
CA ARG A 165 5.57 10.73 13.92
C ARG A 165 6.86 11.47 14.19
N SER A 166 7.97 10.76 14.08
CA SER A 166 9.30 11.33 14.31
C SER A 166 9.92 11.95 13.06
N THR A 167 9.36 11.69 11.87
CA THR A 167 9.96 12.01 10.57
C THR A 167 8.91 12.33 9.49
N PRO A 168 8.00 13.31 9.70
CA PRO A 168 6.92 13.59 8.76
C PRO A 168 7.39 13.99 7.35
N TRP A 169 8.61 14.52 7.21
CA TRP A 169 9.25 14.79 5.91
C TRP A 169 9.66 13.53 5.12
N SER A 170 9.66 12.36 5.74
CA SER A 170 9.99 11.06 5.11
C SER A 170 8.76 10.31 4.60
N ASP A 171 7.58 10.94 4.60
CA ASP A 171 6.32 10.32 4.20
C ASP A 171 6.25 9.94 2.71
N GLY A 172 7.00 10.63 1.86
CA GLY A 172 7.17 10.18 0.47
C GLY A 172 6.10 10.61 -0.52
N VAL A 173 5.29 11.61 -0.17
CA VAL A 173 4.26 12.15 -1.06
C VAL A 173 4.76 13.41 -1.77
N PRO A 174 4.86 13.40 -3.11
CA PRO A 174 5.10 14.60 -3.91
C PRO A 174 4.08 15.69 -3.59
N SER A 175 4.53 16.94 -3.58
CA SER A 175 3.74 18.13 -3.19
C SER A 175 3.28 18.19 -1.74
N ALA A 176 3.18 17.08 -0.99
CA ALA A 176 2.90 17.14 0.44
C ALA A 176 4.19 17.22 1.26
N ALA A 177 4.99 16.15 1.28
CA ALA A 177 6.21 16.04 2.07
C ALA A 177 7.47 16.46 1.31
N GLN A 178 7.51 16.19 0.00
CA GLN A 178 8.72 16.37 -0.81
C GLN A 178 8.43 16.73 -2.28
N CYS A 179 9.46 17.12 -3.04
CA CYS A 179 9.43 17.07 -4.50
C CYS A 179 9.70 15.63 -4.99
N PRO A 180 9.30 15.27 -6.23
CA PRO A 180 9.71 13.99 -6.82
C PRO A 180 11.23 13.83 -6.87
N ILE A 181 11.70 12.59 -6.76
CA ILE A 181 13.09 12.23 -7.04
C ILE A 181 13.31 12.35 -8.55
N ALA A 182 14.11 13.32 -8.97
CA ALA A 182 14.38 13.56 -10.39
C ALA A 182 15.07 12.35 -11.06
N PRO A 183 14.88 12.15 -12.38
CA PRO A 183 15.59 11.11 -13.12
C PRO A 183 17.11 11.22 -12.98
N GLY A 184 17.77 10.10 -12.64
CA GLY A 184 19.20 10.02 -12.37
C GLY A 184 19.62 10.52 -10.98
N ALA A 185 18.70 11.06 -10.19
CA ALA A 185 18.94 11.46 -8.80
C ALA A 185 18.61 10.32 -7.82
N SER A 186 18.89 10.56 -6.55
CA SER A 186 18.55 9.65 -5.45
C SER A 186 18.07 10.41 -4.23
N PHE A 187 17.25 9.75 -3.40
CA PHE A 187 16.79 10.27 -2.12
C PHE A 187 16.90 9.19 -1.04
N THR A 188 17.35 9.56 0.15
CA THR A 188 17.45 8.63 1.28
C THR A 188 16.37 8.97 2.31
N TYR A 189 15.39 8.09 2.41
CA TYR A 189 14.38 8.12 3.46
C TYR A 189 14.96 7.53 4.74
N SER A 190 14.65 8.14 5.88
CA SER A 190 14.98 7.62 7.19
C SER A 190 13.81 7.86 8.14
N TYR A 191 13.31 6.79 8.76
CA TYR A 191 12.19 6.83 9.70
C TYR A 191 12.27 5.67 10.68
N GLN A 192 11.60 5.80 11.83
CA GLN A 192 11.49 4.72 12.81
C GLN A 192 10.31 3.82 12.43
N ALA A 193 10.47 2.50 12.57
CA ALA A 193 9.37 1.53 12.47
C ALA A 193 8.47 1.65 13.71
N GLU A 194 7.64 2.69 13.73
CA GLU A 194 6.80 3.06 14.88
C GLU A 194 5.58 2.13 15.01
N GLU A 195 5.10 1.60 13.89
CA GLU A 195 4.00 0.63 13.78
C GLU A 195 4.54 -0.78 13.51
N HIS A 196 3.90 -1.82 14.05
CA HIS A 196 4.30 -3.21 13.90
C HIS A 196 3.18 -4.09 13.31
N GLY A 197 3.52 -5.05 12.45
CA GLY A 197 2.58 -5.86 11.67
C GLY A 197 2.94 -5.83 10.19
N SER A 198 1.91 -5.77 9.35
CA SER A 198 2.05 -5.86 7.89
C SER A 198 1.68 -4.56 7.18
N GLY A 199 2.60 -4.09 6.36
CA GLY A 199 2.42 -2.92 5.51
C GLY A 199 2.99 -3.14 4.12
N TRP A 200 3.14 -2.07 3.39
CA TRP A 200 3.69 -2.07 2.04
C TRP A 200 4.22 -0.67 1.72
N TYR A 201 5.14 -0.60 0.76
CA TYR A 201 5.56 0.66 0.18
C TYR A 201 5.14 0.71 -1.27
N HIS A 202 4.92 1.91 -1.78
CA HIS A 202 4.58 2.09 -3.19
C HIS A 202 4.99 3.46 -3.72
N ALA A 203 5.06 3.57 -5.05
CA ALA A 203 5.20 4.87 -5.66
C ALA A 203 3.97 5.75 -5.35
N HIS A 204 4.23 6.98 -4.95
CA HIS A 204 3.22 8.03 -4.75
C HIS A 204 3.39 9.13 -5.81
N TYR A 205 3.82 8.75 -7.02
CA TYR A 205 3.98 9.64 -8.16
C TYR A 205 2.93 9.23 -9.19
N SER A 206 1.80 9.94 -9.27
CA SER A 206 0.67 9.52 -10.11
C SER A 206 0.28 8.05 -9.82
N ALA A 207 -0.28 7.33 -10.78
CA ALA A 207 -0.57 5.91 -10.66
C ALA A 207 0.65 4.99 -10.90
N GLN A 208 1.89 5.47 -10.73
CA GLN A 208 3.12 4.72 -11.06
C GLN A 208 3.23 3.38 -10.31
N PHE A 209 2.61 3.23 -9.14
CA PHE A 209 2.62 1.96 -8.41
C PHE A 209 1.91 0.83 -9.17
N SER A 210 0.87 1.15 -9.96
CA SER A 210 0.17 0.17 -10.82
C SER A 210 1.05 -0.36 -11.97
N ALA A 211 2.17 0.33 -12.27
CA ALA A 211 3.19 -0.13 -13.20
C ALA A 211 4.12 -1.19 -12.59
N GLY A 212 4.16 -1.33 -11.26
CA GLY A 212 4.96 -2.32 -10.55
C GLY A 212 5.81 -1.80 -9.39
N VAL A 213 5.80 -0.48 -9.12
CA VAL A 213 6.56 0.13 -8.02
C VAL A 213 5.82 -0.03 -6.71
N ALA A 214 5.75 -1.26 -6.21
CA ALA A 214 5.14 -1.61 -4.93
C ALA A 214 5.84 -2.85 -4.34
N GLY A 215 5.98 -2.92 -3.01
CA GLY A 215 6.55 -4.07 -2.33
C GLY A 215 6.13 -4.16 -0.86
N PRO A 216 6.32 -5.33 -0.22
CA PRO A 216 5.83 -5.57 1.13
C PRO A 216 6.73 -4.93 2.19
N MET A 217 6.12 -4.69 3.36
CA MET A 217 6.81 -4.34 4.59
C MET A 217 6.36 -5.26 5.72
N ILE A 218 7.32 -5.83 6.45
CA ILE A 218 7.08 -6.58 7.69
C ILE A 218 7.83 -5.86 8.81
N VAL A 219 7.08 -5.44 9.82
CA VAL A 219 7.66 -4.96 11.07
C VAL A 219 7.26 -5.94 12.17
N HIS A 220 8.20 -6.76 12.61
CA HIS A 220 7.97 -7.77 13.65
C HIS A 220 7.57 -7.12 14.97
N GLY A 221 6.56 -7.68 15.63
CA GLY A 221 6.02 -7.18 16.89
C GLY A 221 5.14 -8.21 17.60
N PRO A 222 4.50 -7.83 18.72
CA PRO A 222 3.48 -8.65 19.36
C PRO A 222 2.35 -9.03 18.41
N THR A 223 1.80 -10.24 18.54
CA THR A 223 0.64 -10.73 17.79
C THR A 223 -0.50 -11.14 18.71
N SER A 224 -1.75 -11.04 18.24
CA SER A 224 -2.94 -11.39 19.05
C SER A 224 -3.27 -12.88 19.06
N ALA A 225 -2.61 -13.67 18.21
CA ALA A 225 -2.60 -15.13 18.28
C ALA A 225 -1.20 -15.69 18.04
N ASP A 226 -0.96 -16.89 18.57
CA ASP A 226 0.22 -17.69 18.27
C ASP A 226 0.11 -18.33 16.88
N TYR A 227 1.27 -18.51 16.24
CA TYR A 227 1.44 -19.29 15.01
C TYR A 227 2.76 -20.06 15.04
N ASP A 228 2.84 -21.13 14.25
CA ASP A 228 4.04 -21.97 14.12
C ASP A 228 4.98 -21.46 13.02
N VAL A 229 4.42 -21.00 11.90
CA VAL A 229 5.16 -20.61 10.69
C VAL A 229 4.67 -19.26 10.19
N ASP A 230 5.56 -18.30 9.99
CA ASP A 230 5.24 -17.08 9.22
C ASP A 230 5.60 -17.30 7.76
N LEU A 231 4.60 -17.36 6.88
CA LEU A 231 4.80 -17.47 5.42
C LEU A 231 5.06 -16.11 4.78
N GLY A 232 4.84 -15.02 5.51
CA GLY A 232 5.09 -13.66 5.07
C GLY A 232 4.04 -13.12 4.09
N PRO A 233 4.45 -12.23 3.16
CA PRO A 233 3.52 -11.46 2.35
C PRO A 233 2.75 -12.30 1.33
N VAL A 234 1.45 -12.00 1.22
CA VAL A 234 0.56 -12.43 0.15
C VAL A 234 0.02 -11.16 -0.51
N MET A 235 0.74 -10.70 -1.53
CA MET A 235 0.47 -9.50 -2.28
C MET A 235 -0.62 -9.80 -3.33
N LEU A 236 -1.76 -9.12 -3.22
CA LEU A 236 -2.92 -9.27 -4.09
C LEU A 236 -3.09 -7.99 -4.92
N SER A 237 -3.28 -8.13 -6.23
CA SER A 237 -3.55 -6.97 -7.09
C SER A 237 -4.40 -7.35 -8.28
N ASP A 238 -5.22 -6.41 -8.74
CA ASP A 238 -5.65 -6.40 -10.13
C ASP A 238 -4.44 -6.13 -11.05
N TRP A 239 -4.58 -6.46 -12.33
CA TRP A 239 -3.50 -6.34 -13.30
C TRP A 239 -3.99 -5.84 -14.64
N TYR A 240 -3.20 -4.97 -15.24
CA TYR A 240 -3.52 -4.27 -16.48
C TYR A 240 -2.45 -4.57 -17.51
N HIS A 241 -2.84 -4.77 -18.77
CA HIS A 241 -1.89 -5.08 -19.84
C HIS A 241 -1.38 -3.82 -20.56
N ILE A 242 -1.95 -2.66 -20.23
CA ILE A 242 -1.57 -1.38 -20.81
C ILE A 242 -0.78 -0.53 -19.80
N PRO A 243 0.08 0.40 -20.26
CA PRO A 243 0.89 1.24 -19.37
C PRO A 243 0.04 2.09 -18.44
N TYR A 244 0.51 2.33 -17.21
CA TYR A 244 -0.24 3.09 -16.21
C TYR A 244 -0.65 4.49 -16.70
N PHE A 245 0.21 5.15 -17.48
CA PHE A 245 -0.08 6.48 -18.02
C PHE A 245 -1.28 6.46 -18.98
N ALA A 246 -1.48 5.37 -19.73
CA ALA A 246 -2.66 5.18 -20.56
C ALA A 246 -3.91 4.99 -19.71
N LEU A 247 -3.83 4.19 -18.62
CA LEU A 247 -4.94 4.03 -17.67
C LEU A 247 -5.38 5.37 -17.07
N VAL A 248 -4.42 6.21 -16.67
CA VAL A 248 -4.70 7.54 -16.13
C VAL A 248 -5.32 8.45 -17.19
N ALA A 249 -4.78 8.46 -18.41
CA ALA A 249 -5.31 9.28 -19.49
C ALA A 249 -6.74 8.88 -19.89
N ASP A 250 -7.04 7.58 -19.91
CA ASP A 250 -8.39 7.06 -20.19
C ASP A 250 -9.36 7.45 -19.05
N ALA A 251 -8.94 7.26 -17.80
CA ALA A 251 -9.75 7.62 -16.63
C ALA A 251 -10.02 9.13 -16.49
N LEU A 252 -9.07 9.97 -16.93
CA LEU A 252 -9.18 11.43 -16.97
C LEU A 252 -9.75 11.97 -18.29
N GLY A 253 -10.49 11.12 -19.02
CA GLY A 253 -11.17 11.50 -20.25
C GLY A 253 -12.49 12.24 -20.04
N THR A 254 -13.13 12.61 -21.16
CA THR A 254 -14.48 13.19 -21.16
C THR A 254 -15.59 12.12 -21.16
N ASN A 255 -15.21 10.84 -21.14
CA ASN A 255 -16.13 9.70 -21.20
C ASN A 255 -15.93 8.79 -19.98
N ILE A 256 -16.79 8.94 -18.97
CA ILE A 256 -16.75 8.12 -17.75
C ILE A 256 -16.94 6.61 -18.00
N GLN A 257 -17.46 6.21 -19.17
CA GLN A 257 -17.60 4.79 -19.53
C GLN A 257 -16.27 4.13 -19.90
N GLU A 258 -15.20 4.91 -20.07
CA GLU A 258 -13.83 4.43 -20.31
C GLU A 258 -13.05 4.23 -19.00
N ALA A 259 -13.76 4.10 -17.87
CA ALA A 259 -13.13 3.77 -16.60
C ALA A 259 -12.31 2.47 -16.72
N PRO A 260 -11.03 2.44 -16.29
CA PRO A 260 -10.19 1.29 -16.56
C PRO A 260 -10.64 0.01 -15.86
N GLU A 261 -10.77 -1.06 -16.63
CA GLU A 261 -11.01 -2.43 -16.14
C GLU A 261 -9.69 -3.20 -16.13
N SER A 262 -9.49 -4.06 -15.14
CA SER A 262 -8.29 -4.92 -15.12
C SER A 262 -8.46 -6.12 -16.03
N ASP A 263 -7.38 -6.54 -16.67
CA ASP A 263 -7.34 -7.73 -17.52
C ASP A 263 -7.37 -9.03 -16.70
N SER A 264 -6.71 -9.02 -15.54
CA SER A 264 -6.57 -10.17 -14.65
C SER A 264 -6.32 -9.76 -13.20
N VAL A 265 -6.05 -10.73 -12.33
CA VAL A 265 -5.69 -10.55 -10.92
C VAL A 265 -4.43 -11.36 -10.65
N LEU A 266 -3.64 -10.99 -9.63
CA LEU A 266 -2.38 -11.65 -9.28
C LEU A 266 -2.33 -12.00 -7.79
N ILE A 267 -1.66 -13.11 -7.49
CA ILE A 267 -1.20 -13.46 -6.13
C ILE A 267 0.32 -13.50 -6.17
N ASN A 268 0.99 -12.72 -5.32
CA ASN A 268 2.45 -12.59 -5.29
C ASN A 268 3.07 -12.36 -6.68
N GLY A 269 2.41 -11.52 -7.49
CA GLY A 269 2.84 -11.15 -8.84
C GLY A 269 2.57 -12.18 -9.93
N ARG A 270 1.84 -13.27 -9.65
CA ARG A 270 1.55 -14.33 -10.63
C ARG A 270 0.06 -14.56 -10.82
N GLY A 271 -0.31 -14.79 -12.08
CA GLY A 271 -1.65 -15.18 -12.50
C GLY A 271 -1.62 -16.04 -13.76
N ARG A 272 -2.78 -16.21 -14.39
CA ARG A 272 -2.90 -16.77 -15.74
C ARG A 272 -3.92 -15.94 -16.53
N PHE A 273 -3.65 -15.76 -17.81
CA PHE A 273 -4.55 -15.11 -18.75
C PHE A 273 -4.83 -16.02 -19.96
N ASP A 274 -6.05 -15.98 -20.48
CA ASP A 274 -6.43 -16.68 -21.72
C ASP A 274 -5.83 -15.95 -22.94
N CYS A 275 -4.73 -16.49 -23.49
CA CYS A 275 -4.05 -15.89 -24.63
C CYS A 275 -4.88 -15.82 -25.91
N SER A 276 -6.02 -16.50 -25.98
CA SER A 276 -6.96 -16.38 -27.10
C SER A 276 -7.80 -15.09 -27.05
N ALA A 277 -7.91 -14.46 -25.87
CA ALA A 277 -8.63 -13.22 -25.63
C ALA A 277 -7.70 -12.01 -25.65
N THR A 278 -7.19 -11.63 -26.84
CA THR A 278 -6.29 -10.47 -26.99
C THR A 278 -6.87 -9.21 -26.33
N SER A 279 -6.17 -8.64 -25.34
CA SER A 279 -6.71 -7.48 -24.61
C SER A 279 -6.12 -6.13 -25.03
N PHE A 280 -4.95 -6.12 -25.68
CA PHE A 280 -4.42 -4.94 -26.36
C PHE A 280 -3.71 -5.34 -27.68
N ASP A 281 -4.07 -4.69 -28.80
CA ASP A 281 -3.36 -4.85 -30.09
C ASP A 281 -3.44 -3.54 -30.90
N LYS A 282 -2.56 -3.37 -31.90
CA LYS A 282 -2.48 -2.25 -32.85
C LYS A 282 -3.74 -2.00 -33.68
N GLY A 283 -4.71 -2.91 -33.64
CA GLY A 283 -6.05 -2.73 -34.22
C GLY A 283 -7.15 -2.47 -33.19
N ASN A 284 -6.82 -2.45 -31.90
CA ASN A 284 -7.77 -2.27 -30.81
C ASN A 284 -8.10 -0.78 -30.63
N THR A 285 -9.37 -0.43 -30.78
CA THR A 285 -9.93 0.92 -30.57
C THR A 285 -10.30 1.21 -29.11
N GLU A 286 -10.09 0.26 -28.20
CA GLU A 286 -10.44 0.35 -26.77
C GLU A 286 -9.42 1.16 -25.94
N LEU A 287 -8.28 1.56 -26.52
CA LEU A 287 -7.41 2.58 -25.91
C LEU A 287 -7.93 3.95 -26.34
N SER A 288 -8.60 4.68 -25.45
CA SER A 288 -9.02 6.05 -25.76
C SER A 288 -7.82 7.00 -25.79
N SER A 289 -6.82 6.73 -24.97
CA SER A 289 -5.51 7.35 -25.05
C SER A 289 -4.75 6.84 -26.28
N SER A 290 -4.39 7.78 -27.15
CA SER A 290 -3.47 7.57 -28.29
C SER A 290 -2.05 7.09 -27.91
N VAL A 291 -1.83 6.68 -26.65
CA VAL A 291 -0.57 6.16 -26.13
C VAL A 291 -0.44 4.70 -26.56
N SER A 292 0.01 4.50 -27.80
CA SER A 292 0.30 3.16 -28.29
C SER A 292 1.38 2.51 -27.43
N SER A 293 1.06 1.40 -26.77
CA SER A 293 2.10 0.48 -26.30
C SER A 293 2.90 0.03 -27.52
N ASN A 294 4.20 0.32 -27.54
CA ASN A 294 5.10 -0.20 -28.56
C ASN A 294 5.46 -1.67 -28.32
N THR A 295 4.96 -2.27 -27.23
CA THR A 295 5.17 -3.68 -26.94
C THR A 295 4.23 -4.53 -27.81
N PRO A 296 4.77 -5.43 -28.65
CA PRO A 296 3.94 -6.33 -29.45
C PRO A 296 3.18 -7.30 -28.53
N TRP A 297 1.96 -7.67 -28.90
CA TRP A 297 1.21 -8.72 -28.20
C TRP A 297 2.04 -10.00 -28.15
N GLN A 298 2.40 -10.41 -26.93
CA GLN A 298 3.06 -11.67 -26.63
C GLN A 298 2.40 -12.22 -25.38
N CYS A 299 1.86 -13.42 -25.49
CA CYS A 299 1.17 -14.10 -24.41
C CYS A 299 1.63 -15.56 -24.38
N VAL A 300 1.95 -16.05 -23.18
CA VAL A 300 2.36 -17.43 -22.93
C VAL A 300 1.27 -18.13 -22.11
N ASP A 301 0.62 -19.12 -22.73
CA ASP A 301 -0.38 -19.94 -22.06
C ASP A 301 0.22 -20.67 -20.85
N ASN A 302 -0.65 -20.96 -19.87
CA ASN A 302 -0.29 -21.72 -18.66
C ASN A 302 0.88 -21.11 -17.87
N ALA A 303 0.94 -19.77 -17.78
CA ALA A 303 1.88 -19.10 -16.89
C ALA A 303 1.86 -19.73 -15.48
N PRO A 304 3.02 -19.92 -14.82
CA PRO A 304 3.07 -20.57 -13.52
C PRO A 304 2.26 -19.84 -12.45
N TYR A 305 1.46 -20.57 -11.66
CA TYR A 305 0.80 -19.99 -10.49
C TYR A 305 1.80 -19.68 -9.38
N SER A 306 1.39 -18.82 -8.44
CA SER A 306 2.06 -18.75 -7.14
C SER A 306 1.94 -20.06 -6.38
N GLN A 307 2.97 -20.41 -5.63
CA GLN A 307 3.10 -21.66 -4.89
C GLN A 307 3.53 -21.40 -3.44
N PHE A 308 2.94 -22.13 -2.50
CA PHE A 308 3.17 -22.01 -1.06
C PHE A 308 3.32 -23.40 -0.43
N ARG A 309 3.94 -23.45 0.76
CA ARG A 309 4.14 -24.68 1.53
C ARG A 309 3.38 -24.63 2.85
N PHE A 310 2.52 -25.62 3.08
CA PHE A 310 1.91 -25.87 4.37
C PHE A 310 2.53 -27.10 5.04
N GLN A 311 2.45 -27.15 6.36
CA GLN A 311 2.83 -28.29 7.19
C GLN A 311 1.59 -28.82 7.92
N SER A 312 1.22 -30.09 7.73
CA SER A 312 0.05 -30.68 8.37
C SER A 312 0.08 -30.50 9.90
N GLY A 313 -1.04 -30.03 10.46
CA GLY A 313 -1.23 -29.80 11.89
C GLY A 313 -0.58 -28.52 12.43
N LYS A 314 0.06 -27.71 11.57
CA LYS A 314 0.68 -26.43 11.96
C LYS A 314 -0.22 -25.24 11.64
N THR A 315 0.02 -24.14 12.37
CA THR A 315 -0.59 -22.83 12.13
C THR A 315 0.34 -21.96 11.31
N HIS A 316 -0.19 -21.31 10.27
CA HIS A 316 0.56 -20.50 9.32
C HIS A 316 0.02 -19.07 9.32
N LEU A 317 0.89 -18.09 9.51
CA LEU A 317 0.59 -16.67 9.35
C LEU A 317 0.80 -16.27 7.88
N LEU A 318 -0.24 -15.70 7.27
CA LEU A 318 -0.24 -15.09 5.95
C LEU A 318 -0.53 -13.60 6.12
N ARG A 319 0.27 -12.76 5.47
CA ARG A 319 0.18 -11.30 5.58
C ARG A 319 -0.41 -10.73 4.30
N LEU A 320 -1.73 -10.63 4.25
CA LEU A 320 -2.47 -10.23 3.05
C LEU A 320 -2.32 -8.73 2.81
N VAL A 321 -2.09 -8.33 1.56
CA VAL A 321 -2.01 -6.92 1.15
C VAL A 321 -2.75 -6.75 -0.17
N ASN A 322 -3.75 -5.87 -0.23
CA ASN A 322 -4.26 -5.41 -1.53
C ASN A 322 -3.47 -4.18 -2.00
N HIS A 323 -2.59 -4.38 -2.97
CA HIS A 323 -1.78 -3.33 -3.60
C HIS A 323 -2.22 -3.02 -5.05
N GLY A 324 -3.43 -3.45 -5.43
CA GLY A 324 -4.03 -3.18 -6.73
C GLY A 324 -4.32 -1.70 -6.98
N ALA A 325 -4.71 -1.35 -8.19
CA ALA A 325 -5.04 0.02 -8.57
C ALA A 325 -6.51 0.37 -8.31
N ASN A 326 -7.43 -0.60 -8.33
CA ASN A 326 -8.86 -0.35 -8.09
C ASN A 326 -9.59 -1.51 -7.39
N GLY A 327 -9.44 -2.73 -7.90
CA GLY A 327 -10.24 -3.90 -7.53
C GLY A 327 -10.18 -4.27 -6.05
N VAL A 328 -11.35 -4.37 -5.43
CA VAL A 328 -11.51 -4.96 -4.09
C VAL A 328 -11.23 -6.47 -4.17
N GLN A 329 -10.23 -6.92 -3.40
CA GLN A 329 -9.79 -8.32 -3.39
C GLN A 329 -10.63 -9.16 -2.42
N LYS A 330 -10.97 -10.37 -2.85
CA LYS A 330 -11.68 -11.37 -2.05
C LYS A 330 -10.82 -12.61 -1.93
N PHE A 331 -10.23 -12.81 -0.77
CA PHE A 331 -9.27 -13.87 -0.51
C PHE A 331 -9.90 -15.05 0.25
N SER A 332 -9.58 -16.27 -0.17
CA SER A 332 -9.97 -17.50 0.54
C SER A 332 -8.99 -18.63 0.28
N VAL A 333 -9.00 -19.65 1.13
CA VAL A 333 -8.25 -20.91 0.92
C VAL A 333 -9.23 -22.08 0.99
N ASP A 334 -9.24 -22.94 -0.03
CA ASP A 334 -10.14 -24.08 -0.09
C ASP A 334 -10.01 -24.96 1.16
N HIS A 335 -11.14 -25.37 1.73
CA HIS A 335 -11.26 -26.19 2.95
C HIS A 335 -10.79 -25.53 4.26
N HIS A 336 -10.38 -24.26 4.23
CA HIS A 336 -9.82 -23.57 5.38
C HIS A 336 -10.61 -22.31 5.72
N SER A 337 -10.81 -22.09 7.01
CA SER A 337 -11.25 -20.80 7.53
C SER A 337 -10.05 -19.92 7.88
N LEU A 338 -10.28 -18.62 7.91
CA LEU A 338 -9.27 -17.58 8.09
C LEU A 338 -9.44 -16.93 9.46
N THR A 339 -8.48 -17.05 10.37
CA THR A 339 -8.50 -16.31 11.64
C THR A 339 -7.74 -15.00 11.48
N ILE A 340 -8.45 -13.88 11.39
CA ILE A 340 -7.87 -12.54 11.32
C ILE A 340 -7.32 -12.16 12.69
N ILE A 341 -6.07 -11.70 12.74
CA ILE A 341 -5.35 -11.31 13.97
C ILE A 341 -4.87 -9.86 13.94
N ALA A 342 -4.78 -9.24 12.76
CA ALA A 342 -4.57 -7.80 12.60
C ALA A 342 -5.27 -7.31 11.34
N ILE A 343 -5.71 -6.06 11.37
CA ILE A 343 -6.15 -5.31 10.19
C ILE A 343 -5.23 -4.10 10.05
N ASP A 344 -4.71 -3.88 8.85
CA ASP A 344 -3.65 -2.90 8.63
C ASP A 344 -2.48 -3.12 9.62
N TYR A 345 -1.95 -2.08 10.28
CA TYR A 345 -0.95 -2.23 11.34
C TYR A 345 -1.53 -2.44 12.75
N VAL A 346 -2.84 -2.69 12.88
CA VAL A 346 -3.52 -2.75 14.17
C VAL A 346 -3.90 -4.18 14.53
N PRO A 347 -3.27 -4.79 15.55
CA PRO A 347 -3.71 -6.08 16.08
C PRO A 347 -5.15 -6.00 16.61
N VAL A 348 -5.93 -7.03 16.31
CA VAL A 348 -7.34 -7.15 16.71
C VAL A 348 -7.56 -8.40 17.54
N GLU A 349 -8.64 -8.38 18.32
CA GLU A 349 -9.17 -9.59 18.95
C GLU A 349 -9.48 -10.62 17.86
N PRO A 350 -8.90 -11.84 17.90
CA PRO A 350 -9.01 -12.76 16.79
C PRO A 350 -10.45 -13.13 16.45
N TYR A 351 -10.80 -13.08 15.16
CA TYR A 351 -12.09 -13.51 14.64
C TYR A 351 -11.94 -14.31 13.36
N THR A 352 -12.89 -15.20 13.08
CA THR A 352 -12.80 -16.12 11.94
C THR A 352 -13.78 -15.72 10.84
N VAL A 353 -13.29 -15.72 9.60
CA VAL A 353 -14.07 -15.52 8.37
C VAL A 353 -13.76 -16.62 7.36
N GLU A 354 -14.64 -16.81 6.39
CA GLU A 354 -14.38 -17.70 5.23
C GLU A 354 -13.72 -16.93 4.07
N VAL A 355 -13.98 -15.62 3.98
CA VAL A 355 -13.44 -14.72 2.95
C VAL A 355 -12.93 -13.46 3.61
N ALA A 356 -11.66 -13.12 3.37
CA ALA A 356 -11.13 -11.81 3.72
C ALA A 356 -11.41 -10.83 2.57
N THR A 357 -11.97 -9.65 2.91
CA THR A 357 -12.22 -8.57 1.95
C THR A 357 -11.21 -7.46 2.16
N LEU A 358 -10.53 -7.07 1.09
CA LEU A 358 -9.51 -6.03 1.15
C LEU A 358 -9.78 -5.00 0.06
N GLY A 359 -10.19 -3.80 0.46
CA GLY A 359 -10.11 -2.60 -0.38
C GLY A 359 -8.66 -2.24 -0.68
N VAL A 360 -8.45 -1.38 -1.67
CA VAL A 360 -7.09 -0.99 -2.08
C VAL A 360 -6.35 -0.34 -0.90
N GLY A 361 -5.12 -0.79 -0.65
CA GLY A 361 -4.24 -0.35 0.43
C GLY A 361 -4.44 -1.05 1.77
N GLN A 362 -5.49 -1.86 1.90
CA GLN A 362 -5.78 -2.58 3.15
C GLN A 362 -4.94 -3.85 3.30
N ARG A 363 -4.66 -4.20 4.56
CA ARG A 363 -3.95 -5.43 4.93
C ARG A 363 -4.74 -6.22 5.96
N ALA A 364 -4.48 -7.52 6.00
CA ALA A 364 -4.93 -8.38 7.08
C ALA A 364 -3.90 -9.46 7.37
N ASP A 365 -3.58 -9.64 8.65
CA ASP A 365 -2.78 -10.77 9.11
C ASP A 365 -3.72 -11.92 9.47
N VAL A 366 -3.49 -13.07 8.84
CA VAL A 366 -4.38 -14.22 8.91
C VAL A 366 -3.63 -15.46 9.36
N VAL A 367 -4.13 -16.12 10.40
CA VAL A 367 -3.66 -17.43 10.85
C VAL A 367 -4.56 -18.52 10.27
N ILE A 368 -3.94 -19.50 9.62
CA ILE A 368 -4.61 -20.68 9.06
C ILE A 368 -4.05 -21.94 9.71
N THR A 369 -4.93 -22.81 10.20
CA THR A 369 -4.52 -24.16 10.66
C THR A 369 -4.56 -25.12 9.49
N ALA A 370 -3.42 -25.72 9.14
CA ALA A 370 -3.30 -26.65 8.02
C ALA A 370 -3.84 -28.04 8.41
N LEU A 371 -5.12 -28.30 8.10
CA LEU A 371 -5.85 -29.49 8.58
C LEU A 371 -5.87 -30.67 7.60
N ASP A 372 -5.36 -30.50 6.38
CA ASP A 372 -5.31 -31.57 5.38
C ASP A 372 -4.12 -32.54 5.59
N THR A 373 -4.13 -33.64 4.83
CA THR A 373 -3.09 -34.68 4.89
C THR A 373 -1.76 -34.21 4.29
N PRO A 374 -0.60 -34.77 4.70
CA PRO A 374 0.71 -34.38 4.18
C PRO A 374 0.87 -34.42 2.65
N THR A 375 0.10 -35.28 1.96
CA THR A 375 0.11 -35.42 0.50
C THR A 375 -0.89 -34.50 -0.22
N ALA A 376 -1.63 -33.65 0.50
CA ALA A 376 -2.67 -32.82 -0.07
C ALA A 376 -2.10 -31.60 -0.82
N ALA A 377 -2.83 -31.15 -1.82
CA ALA A 377 -2.62 -29.86 -2.45
C ALA A 377 -3.98 -29.17 -2.59
N VAL A 378 -4.05 -27.90 -2.21
CA VAL A 378 -5.29 -27.11 -2.22
C VAL A 378 -5.08 -25.75 -2.89
N TRP A 379 -6.16 -25.16 -3.40
CA TRP A 379 -6.15 -23.82 -3.98
C TRP A 379 -6.30 -22.75 -2.90
N MET A 380 -5.41 -21.78 -2.96
CA MET A 380 -5.61 -20.42 -2.48
C MET A 380 -6.21 -19.59 -3.62
N ARG A 381 -7.14 -18.69 -3.31
CA ARG A 381 -7.92 -17.94 -4.30
C ARG A 381 -7.95 -16.45 -3.96
N THR A 382 -7.87 -15.62 -4.99
CA THR A 382 -8.29 -14.22 -4.91
C THR A 382 -9.17 -13.88 -6.11
N SER A 383 -10.15 -13.01 -5.92
CA SER A 383 -10.97 -12.48 -7.02
C SER A 383 -11.23 -10.99 -6.89
N ALA A 384 -11.29 -10.29 -8.02
CA ALA A 384 -11.74 -8.91 -8.13
C ALA A 384 -12.80 -8.82 -9.24
N ILE A 385 -14.07 -8.75 -8.85
CA ILE A 385 -15.21 -8.82 -9.78
C ILE A 385 -15.65 -7.41 -10.13
N TYR A 386 -15.62 -7.08 -11.41
CA TYR A 386 -16.21 -5.85 -11.89
C TYR A 386 -17.73 -5.95 -11.92
N GLN A 387 -18.33 -5.46 -10.84
CA GLN A 387 -19.61 -4.79 -10.92
C GLN A 387 -19.24 -3.34 -10.64
N LEU A 388 -19.70 -2.38 -11.46
CA LEU A 388 -19.36 -0.93 -11.51
C LEU A 388 -19.19 -0.18 -10.16
N VAL A 389 -19.43 -0.84 -9.04
CA VAL A 389 -19.23 -0.42 -7.65
C VAL A 389 -17.82 -0.65 -7.13
N CYS A 390 -17.10 -1.72 -7.51
CA CYS A 390 -15.93 -2.23 -6.77
C CYS A 390 -14.63 -2.39 -7.59
N GLY A 391 -14.66 -2.01 -8.87
CA GLY A 391 -13.55 -2.21 -9.80
C GLY A 391 -13.18 -3.68 -10.05
N GLY A 392 -12.07 -3.89 -10.74
CA GLY A 392 -11.56 -5.22 -11.07
C GLY A 392 -11.84 -5.65 -12.51
N VAL A 393 -12.00 -6.96 -12.72
CA VAL A 393 -12.02 -7.58 -14.04
C VAL A 393 -13.43 -7.57 -14.63
N GLY A 394 -13.60 -6.92 -15.79
CA GLY A 394 -14.86 -6.79 -16.53
C GLY A 394 -15.41 -8.06 -17.16
N ASN A 395 -14.55 -9.03 -17.43
CA ASN A 395 -14.91 -10.31 -18.04
C ASN A 395 -14.85 -11.46 -17.03
N ASP A 396 -15.84 -12.36 -17.05
CA ASP A 396 -15.93 -13.49 -16.11
C ASP A 396 -14.76 -14.50 -16.21
N ASN A 397 -13.97 -14.46 -17.29
CA ASN A 397 -12.96 -15.48 -17.57
C ASN A 397 -11.69 -15.33 -16.71
N ASN A 398 -11.38 -14.13 -16.23
CA ASN A 398 -10.14 -13.85 -15.47
C ASN A 398 -10.40 -13.19 -14.09
N VAL A 399 -11.65 -13.21 -13.61
CA VAL A 399 -12.04 -12.57 -12.33
C VAL A 399 -11.40 -13.22 -11.10
N GLU A 400 -10.96 -14.48 -11.20
CA GLU A 400 -10.36 -15.24 -10.11
C GLU A 400 -8.98 -15.76 -10.50
N THR A 401 -8.02 -15.60 -9.60
CA THR A 401 -6.67 -16.16 -9.72
C THR A 401 -6.38 -17.13 -8.60
N LEU A 402 -5.62 -18.16 -8.92
CA LEU A 402 -5.29 -19.27 -8.05
C LEU A 402 -3.81 -19.25 -7.65
N ALA A 403 -3.52 -19.74 -6.46
CA ALA A 403 -2.19 -20.13 -6.03
C ALA A 403 -2.24 -21.52 -5.40
N ALA A 404 -1.23 -22.34 -5.66
CA ALA A 404 -1.17 -23.70 -5.17
C ALA A 404 -0.53 -23.75 -3.77
N ILE A 405 -1.25 -24.30 -2.80
CA ILE A 405 -0.69 -24.69 -1.51
C ILE A 405 -0.36 -26.17 -1.58
N TYR A 406 0.90 -26.52 -1.38
CA TYR A 406 1.38 -27.88 -1.28
C TYR A 406 1.71 -28.21 0.17
N TYR A 407 1.14 -29.30 0.68
CA TYR A 407 1.58 -29.87 1.95
C TYR A 407 2.92 -30.59 1.79
N GLU A 408 3.56 -30.92 2.91
CA GLU A 408 4.99 -31.29 2.97
C GLU A 408 5.39 -32.49 2.08
N ASP A 409 4.47 -33.41 1.79
CA ASP A 409 4.68 -34.60 0.95
C ASP A 409 3.90 -34.57 -0.37
N ALA A 410 3.32 -33.42 -0.75
CA ALA A 410 2.51 -33.29 -1.95
C ALA A 410 3.34 -33.30 -3.25
N ASP A 411 2.76 -33.81 -4.34
CA ASP A 411 3.39 -33.76 -5.67
C ASP A 411 3.32 -32.35 -6.25
N THR A 412 4.42 -31.62 -6.12
CA THR A 412 4.56 -30.23 -6.62
C THR A 412 4.60 -30.08 -8.15
N THR A 413 4.48 -31.18 -8.91
CA THR A 413 4.44 -31.16 -10.38
C THR A 413 3.02 -31.14 -10.96
N VAL A 414 2.01 -31.24 -10.10
CA VAL A 414 0.60 -31.29 -10.48
C VAL A 414 -0.15 -30.13 -9.81
N ASP A 415 -1.02 -29.47 -10.57
CA ASP A 415 -1.90 -28.41 -10.06
C ASP A 415 -2.94 -29.02 -9.08
N PRO A 416 -3.26 -28.36 -7.95
CA PRO A 416 -4.34 -28.78 -7.07
C PRO A 416 -5.69 -29.01 -7.79
N THR A 417 -6.55 -29.84 -7.21
CA THR A 417 -7.90 -30.11 -7.75
C THR A 417 -9.00 -29.83 -6.73
N SER A 418 -8.70 -29.08 -5.66
CA SER A 418 -9.70 -28.71 -4.66
C SER A 418 -10.79 -27.81 -5.27
N VAL A 419 -11.97 -27.82 -4.66
CA VAL A 419 -13.12 -27.03 -5.12
C VAL A 419 -13.54 -26.12 -3.98
N SER A 420 -13.78 -24.85 -4.30
CA SER A 420 -14.31 -23.87 -3.35
C SER A 420 -15.78 -24.16 -3.03
N ASN A 421 -16.14 -24.09 -1.75
CA ASN A 421 -17.53 -24.04 -1.30
C ASN A 421 -18.09 -22.61 -1.27
N ILE A 422 -17.23 -21.60 -1.50
CA ILE A 422 -17.55 -20.18 -1.50
C ILE A 422 -17.87 -19.76 -2.94
N THR A 423 -19.05 -19.17 -3.16
CA THR A 423 -19.42 -18.66 -4.49
C THR A 423 -19.04 -17.20 -4.64
N LEU A 424 -18.83 -16.75 -5.89
CA LEU A 424 -18.57 -15.34 -6.20
C LEU A 424 -19.76 -14.43 -5.79
N SER A 425 -20.98 -14.97 -5.76
CA SER A 425 -22.18 -14.26 -5.31
C SER A 425 -22.27 -14.05 -3.79
N ASP A 426 -21.49 -14.78 -2.99
CA ASP A 426 -21.44 -14.60 -1.52
C ASP A 426 -20.58 -13.38 -1.11
N ARG A 427 -19.99 -12.66 -2.09
CA ARG A 427 -18.90 -11.71 -1.89
C ARG A 427 -19.31 -10.24 -2.11
N SER A 428 -20.16 -9.69 -1.23
CA SER A 428 -20.42 -8.23 -1.19
C SER A 428 -19.09 -7.46 -1.10
N CYS A 429 -18.69 -6.73 -2.14
CA CYS A 429 -17.41 -6.02 -2.22
C CYS A 429 -17.46 -4.57 -1.75
N TYR A 430 -18.65 -4.09 -1.37
CA TYR A 430 -18.86 -2.69 -1.06
C TYR A 430 -18.70 -2.31 0.42
N ARG A 431 -18.23 -3.26 1.26
CA ARG A 431 -17.98 -3.06 2.70
C ARG A 431 -16.84 -3.95 3.19
N ASP A 432 -16.16 -3.44 4.21
CA ASP A 432 -15.29 -4.20 5.12
C ASP A 432 -16.07 -5.14 6.04
N ASP A 433 -15.34 -5.94 6.83
CA ASP A 433 -15.90 -6.73 7.92
C ASP A 433 -16.67 -5.84 8.93
N PRO A 434 -17.73 -6.37 9.58
CA PRO A 434 -18.54 -5.59 10.51
C PRO A 434 -17.71 -4.95 11.63
N LEU A 435 -18.00 -3.67 11.92
CA LEU A 435 -17.36 -2.91 13.01
C LEU A 435 -17.55 -3.57 14.40
N THR A 436 -18.58 -4.42 14.56
CA THR A 436 -18.90 -5.11 15.81
C THR A 436 -18.00 -6.29 16.15
N ILE A 437 -17.20 -6.79 15.20
CA ILE A 437 -16.31 -7.96 15.40
C ILE A 437 -14.82 -7.63 15.23
N THR A 438 -14.48 -6.39 14.89
CA THR A 438 -13.15 -5.94 14.47
C THR A 438 -12.50 -5.03 15.53
N SER A 439 -12.61 -5.44 16.79
CA SER A 439 -12.11 -4.63 17.92
C SER A 439 -10.59 -4.74 18.06
N PRO A 440 -9.85 -3.62 18.17
CA PRO A 440 -8.41 -3.64 18.44
C PRO A 440 -8.09 -4.34 19.77
N SER A 441 -7.00 -5.10 19.82
CA SER A 441 -6.55 -5.77 21.04
C SER A 441 -6.08 -4.79 22.11
N TYR A 442 -5.43 -3.69 21.69
CA TYR A 442 -5.15 -2.57 22.58
C TYR A 442 -6.33 -1.59 22.56
N ALA A 443 -7.09 -1.59 23.66
CA ALA A 443 -8.30 -0.79 23.77
C ALA A 443 -8.00 0.69 23.98
N ILE A 444 -8.49 1.54 23.08
CA ILE A 444 -8.38 3.00 23.20
C ILE A 444 -9.75 3.63 23.03
N THR A 445 -10.17 4.41 24.02
CA THR A 445 -11.37 5.25 23.92
C THR A 445 -10.99 6.58 23.27
N PRO A 446 -11.60 6.96 22.13
CA PRO A 446 -11.34 8.24 21.49
C PRO A 446 -11.74 9.42 22.39
N SER A 447 -11.10 10.58 22.19
CA SER A 447 -11.41 11.75 23.01
C SER A 447 -12.82 12.29 22.74
N THR A 448 -13.46 12.89 23.76
CA THR A 448 -14.83 13.42 23.65
C THR A 448 -14.90 14.88 23.19
N SER A 449 -13.77 15.58 23.19
CA SER A 449 -13.66 16.99 22.77
C SER A 449 -13.22 17.06 21.32
N THR A 450 -14.18 16.98 20.40
CA THR A 450 -13.93 16.88 18.96
C THR A 450 -14.44 18.10 18.19
N PHE A 451 -13.75 18.40 17.09
CA PHE A 451 -14.26 19.27 16.03
C PHE A 451 -14.75 18.39 14.88
N THR A 452 -15.96 18.62 14.38
CA THR A 452 -16.48 17.85 13.24
C THR A 452 -16.33 18.65 11.95
N GLN A 453 -15.71 18.03 10.96
CA GLN A 453 -15.61 18.52 9.58
C GLN A 453 -16.46 17.63 8.68
N ASP A 454 -17.49 18.22 8.07
CA ASP A 454 -18.29 17.55 7.06
C ASP A 454 -17.57 17.58 5.71
N LEU A 455 -17.52 16.44 5.04
CA LEU A 455 -16.91 16.24 3.73
C LEU A 455 -17.92 15.58 2.79
N SER A 456 -18.04 16.06 1.56
CA SER A 456 -18.91 15.48 0.54
C SER A 456 -18.09 15.03 -0.67
N LEU A 457 -18.22 13.76 -1.04
CA LEU A 457 -17.59 13.17 -2.21
C LEU A 457 -18.54 13.29 -3.40
N ASN A 458 -18.08 13.95 -4.46
CA ASN A 458 -18.85 14.15 -5.68
C ASN A 458 -17.98 13.90 -6.92
N LEU A 459 -18.62 13.70 -8.06
CA LEU A 459 -17.96 13.67 -9.36
C LEU A 459 -18.52 14.79 -10.21
N GLN A 460 -17.64 15.64 -10.75
CA GLN A 460 -18.05 16.80 -11.55
C GLN A 460 -17.19 16.90 -12.80
N ALA A 461 -17.79 17.28 -13.92
CA ALA A 461 -17.03 17.60 -15.12
C ALA A 461 -16.49 19.03 -15.01
N ASN A 462 -15.19 19.22 -15.20
CA ASN A 462 -14.57 20.54 -15.23
C ASN A 462 -14.91 21.29 -16.55
N ALA A 463 -14.36 22.50 -16.73
CA ALA A 463 -14.65 23.34 -17.90
C ALA A 463 -14.28 22.69 -19.26
N SER A 464 -13.36 21.71 -19.24
CA SER A 464 -12.94 20.94 -20.42
C SER A 464 -13.77 19.66 -20.62
N GLY A 465 -14.72 19.38 -19.72
CA GLY A 465 -15.54 18.17 -19.75
C GLY A 465 -14.88 16.94 -19.12
N ILE A 466 -13.69 17.08 -18.53
CA ILE A 466 -12.99 16.00 -17.82
C ILE A 466 -13.65 15.80 -16.46
N PHE A 467 -13.91 14.55 -16.09
CA PHE A 467 -14.50 14.22 -14.80
C PHE A 467 -13.44 14.27 -13.69
N GLU A 468 -13.71 15.02 -12.63
CA GLU A 468 -12.88 15.19 -11.45
C GLU A 468 -13.64 14.73 -10.21
N PHE A 469 -12.95 13.97 -9.35
CA PHE A 469 -13.49 13.52 -8.09
C PHE A 469 -13.22 14.58 -7.02
N MET A 470 -14.30 15.19 -6.52
CA MET A 470 -14.27 16.35 -5.65
C MET A 470 -14.48 15.96 -4.20
N ILE A 471 -13.81 16.67 -3.29
CA ILE A 471 -14.16 16.75 -1.87
C ILE A 471 -14.60 18.19 -1.57
N ASN A 472 -15.85 18.39 -1.14
CA ASN A 472 -16.45 19.72 -0.92
C ASN A 472 -16.23 20.67 -2.11
N ASP A 473 -16.58 20.22 -3.30
CA ASP A 473 -16.47 20.97 -4.55
C ASP A 473 -15.03 21.40 -4.92
N GLN A 474 -14.00 20.77 -4.35
CA GLN A 474 -12.59 20.96 -4.73
C GLN A 474 -11.93 19.62 -5.07
N ALA A 475 -11.28 19.56 -6.24
CA ALA A 475 -10.35 18.50 -6.59
C ALA A 475 -8.94 18.91 -6.19
N TRP A 476 -8.16 17.96 -5.68
CA TRP A 476 -6.74 18.17 -5.41
C TRP A 476 -5.94 18.16 -6.72
N HIS A 477 -5.16 19.22 -6.92
CA HIS A 477 -4.15 19.34 -7.97
C HIS A 477 -2.81 19.74 -7.35
N ALA A 478 -1.87 18.82 -7.28
CA ALA A 478 -0.53 19.03 -6.76
C ALA A 478 0.32 19.93 -7.67
N ASP A 479 1.31 20.58 -7.07
CA ASP A 479 2.45 21.16 -7.79
C ASP A 479 3.71 20.39 -7.36
N TYR A 480 4.30 19.63 -8.27
CA TYR A 480 5.51 18.84 -7.97
C TYR A 480 6.72 19.69 -7.57
N ASN A 481 6.73 20.98 -7.91
CA ASN A 481 7.80 21.92 -7.55
C ASN A 481 7.56 22.57 -6.16
N VAL A 482 6.41 22.33 -5.53
CA VAL A 482 6.03 23.01 -4.27
C VAL A 482 5.55 22.00 -3.22
N PRO A 483 6.45 21.47 -2.37
CA PRO A 483 6.04 20.70 -1.20
C PRO A 483 5.42 21.61 -0.13
N LEU A 484 4.31 21.15 0.46
CA LEU A 484 3.58 21.86 1.52
C LEU A 484 4.33 21.81 2.85
N TYR A 485 5.01 20.71 3.16
CA TYR A 485 5.64 20.49 4.47
C TYR A 485 6.67 21.57 4.84
N PRO A 486 7.62 21.97 3.96
CA PRO A 486 8.54 23.07 4.27
C PRO A 486 7.85 24.39 4.59
N GLN A 487 6.73 24.70 3.92
CA GLN A 487 5.94 25.89 4.18
C GLN A 487 5.25 25.81 5.55
N ALA A 488 4.63 24.66 5.86
CA ALA A 488 4.01 24.41 7.15
C ALA A 488 5.03 24.48 8.31
N ALA A 489 6.21 23.87 8.14
CA ALA A 489 7.32 23.94 9.10
C ALA A 489 7.86 25.37 9.30
N ALA A 490 7.84 26.19 8.23
CA ALA A 490 8.14 27.62 8.28
C ALA A 490 6.98 28.48 8.82
N ARG A 491 5.86 27.86 9.22
CA ARG A 491 4.63 28.51 9.71
C ARG A 491 3.94 29.39 8.67
N ASN A 492 4.19 29.14 7.38
CA ASN A 492 3.43 29.71 6.29
C ASN A 492 2.26 28.77 5.93
N LEU A 493 1.03 29.18 6.24
CA LEU A 493 -0.18 28.37 6.09
C LEU A 493 -1.15 28.95 5.06
N THR A 494 -0.65 29.83 4.18
CA THR A 494 -1.43 30.31 3.04
C THR A 494 -1.10 29.42 1.86
N PHE A 495 -2.07 28.61 1.47
CA PHE A 495 -1.96 27.60 0.44
C PHE A 495 -2.89 27.94 -0.73
N ASP A 496 -2.53 27.50 -1.93
CA ASP A 496 -3.44 27.56 -3.07
C ASP A 496 -4.65 26.65 -2.79
N SER A 497 -5.85 27.09 -3.17
CA SER A 497 -7.07 26.28 -3.03
C SER A 497 -6.97 24.95 -3.79
N ALA A 498 -6.25 24.92 -4.91
CA ALA A 498 -6.02 23.71 -5.70
C ALA A 498 -5.30 22.61 -4.92
N TRP A 499 -4.54 22.95 -3.86
CA TRP A 499 -3.84 21.97 -3.02
C TRP A 499 -4.74 21.32 -1.97
N ASN A 500 -6.02 21.73 -1.92
CA ASN A 500 -7.08 21.20 -1.07
C ASN A 500 -6.68 21.01 0.41
N VAL A 501 -6.13 22.07 1.02
CA VAL A 501 -5.61 22.02 2.39
C VAL A 501 -6.69 22.32 3.43
N TYR A 502 -6.84 21.43 4.41
CA TYR A 502 -7.67 21.58 5.59
C TYR A 502 -6.81 21.81 6.82
N ASN A 503 -6.98 22.97 7.45
CA ASN A 503 -6.24 23.35 8.64
C ASN A 503 -7.10 23.20 9.90
N PHE A 504 -6.67 22.33 10.81
CA PHE A 504 -7.36 22.08 12.08
C PHE A 504 -6.63 22.64 13.31
N ALA A 505 -5.74 23.63 13.12
CA ALA A 505 -5.05 24.28 14.22
C ALA A 505 -6.02 24.77 15.32
N GLY A 506 -5.64 24.52 16.59
CA GLY A 506 -6.44 24.85 17.77
C GLY A 506 -7.37 23.74 18.25
N ASN A 507 -7.58 22.68 17.47
CA ASN A 507 -8.31 21.49 17.89
C ASN A 507 -7.37 20.45 18.50
N LYS A 508 -7.93 19.47 19.23
CA LYS A 508 -7.20 18.31 19.77
C LYS A 508 -7.55 17.01 19.07
N SER A 509 -8.77 16.91 18.58
CA SER A 509 -9.28 15.77 17.84
C SER A 509 -10.28 16.25 16.80
N VAL A 510 -10.33 15.55 15.67
CA VAL A 510 -11.21 15.86 14.55
C VAL A 510 -12.03 14.63 14.21
N ILE A 511 -13.31 14.84 13.94
CA ILE A 511 -14.17 13.89 13.26
C ILE A 511 -14.29 14.33 11.80
N LEU A 512 -13.92 13.46 10.85
CA LEU A 512 -14.30 13.64 9.45
C LEU A 512 -15.59 12.86 9.23
N ASN A 513 -16.65 13.60 8.92
CA ASN A 513 -17.95 13.05 8.56
C ASN A 513 -18.09 13.11 7.03
N VAL A 514 -17.78 11.99 6.38
CA VAL A 514 -17.70 11.88 4.92
C VAL A 514 -19.01 11.31 4.38
N THR A 515 -19.68 12.04 3.49
CA THR A 515 -20.83 11.55 2.72
C THR A 515 -20.40 11.22 1.30
N ASN A 516 -20.72 10.00 0.85
CA ASN A 516 -20.49 9.57 -0.53
C ASN A 516 -21.77 9.76 -1.35
N ASN A 517 -21.77 10.70 -2.31
CA ASN A 517 -22.90 10.96 -3.19
C ASN A 517 -22.82 10.19 -4.52
N MET A 518 -21.92 9.22 -4.62
CA MET A 518 -21.62 8.47 -5.84
C MET A 518 -22.07 7.01 -5.75
N PRO A 519 -22.35 6.36 -6.91
CA PRO A 519 -22.65 4.94 -7.00
C PRO A 519 -21.41 4.03 -6.90
N LEU A 520 -20.27 4.58 -6.47
CA LEU A 520 -18.96 3.90 -6.41
C LEU A 520 -18.53 3.70 -4.95
N ILE A 521 -17.74 2.67 -4.68
CA ILE A 521 -16.96 2.63 -3.44
C ILE A 521 -15.70 3.47 -3.53
N HIS A 522 -15.23 3.91 -2.37
CA HIS A 522 -13.95 4.58 -2.23
C HIS A 522 -13.19 4.02 -1.01
N PRO A 523 -12.09 3.26 -1.17
CA PRO A 523 -11.19 2.98 -0.06
C PRO A 523 -10.47 4.29 0.26
N PHE A 524 -10.73 4.89 1.41
CA PHE A 524 -10.03 6.10 1.84
C PHE A 524 -8.89 5.76 2.78
N HIS A 525 -7.73 6.34 2.55
CA HIS A 525 -6.53 6.21 3.36
C HIS A 525 -6.15 7.56 3.99
N LEU A 526 -5.69 7.53 5.24
CA LEU A 526 -5.15 8.68 5.95
C LEU A 526 -3.67 8.45 6.28
N HIS A 527 -2.81 9.34 5.81
CA HIS A 527 -1.39 9.34 6.14
C HIS A 527 -1.18 9.77 7.60
N GLY A 528 -0.06 9.35 8.20
CA GLY A 528 0.38 9.81 9.51
C GLY A 528 -0.46 9.35 10.70
N HIS A 529 -1.54 8.60 10.48
CA HIS A 529 -2.51 8.27 11.51
C HIS A 529 -3.16 6.91 11.30
N ASN A 530 -3.34 6.21 12.41
CA ASN A 530 -4.46 5.31 12.58
C ASN A 530 -5.68 6.12 13.08
N PHE A 531 -6.84 5.97 12.43
CA PHE A 531 -8.09 6.60 12.84
C PHE A 531 -9.06 5.61 13.48
N TYR A 532 -9.91 6.11 14.37
CA TYR A 532 -11.06 5.40 14.91
C TYR A 532 -12.19 5.45 13.89
N VAL A 533 -12.72 4.30 13.48
CA VAL A 533 -13.93 4.21 12.67
C VAL A 533 -15.12 4.25 13.62
N LEU A 534 -15.74 5.42 13.72
CA LEU A 534 -16.88 5.64 14.61
C LEU A 534 -18.12 4.91 14.08
N ASP A 535 -18.40 5.08 12.78
CA ASP A 535 -19.54 4.43 12.14
C ASP A 535 -19.36 4.39 10.61
N LEU A 536 -20.03 3.43 9.97
CA LEU A 536 -20.01 3.23 8.52
C LEU A 536 -21.39 2.76 8.04
N GLY A 537 -21.99 3.51 7.12
CA GLY A 537 -23.35 3.24 6.67
C GLY A 537 -23.53 3.39 5.16
N GLY A 538 -24.65 2.85 4.67
CA GLY A 538 -25.04 2.94 3.26
C GLY A 538 -26.22 2.02 2.97
N PRO A 539 -26.71 1.98 1.72
CA PRO A 539 -27.81 1.10 1.32
C PRO A 539 -27.52 -0.37 1.70
N SER A 540 -28.54 -1.07 2.20
CA SER A 540 -28.43 -2.48 2.61
C SER A 540 -28.40 -3.45 1.42
N ASN A 541 -29.11 -3.10 0.34
CA ASN A 541 -29.11 -3.83 -0.92
C ASN A 541 -28.78 -2.85 -2.04
N PHE A 542 -27.50 -2.70 -2.35
CA PHE A 542 -27.08 -1.94 -3.53
C PHE A 542 -27.00 -2.90 -4.72
N SER A 543 -27.80 -2.64 -5.75
CA SER A 543 -27.66 -3.26 -7.07
C SER A 543 -27.23 -2.15 -8.01
N ALA A 544 -26.02 -2.25 -8.53
CA ALA A 544 -25.52 -1.35 -9.55
C ALA A 544 -26.34 -1.60 -10.81
N ASN A 545 -27.35 -0.78 -11.07
CA ASN A 545 -28.01 -0.80 -12.36
C ASN A 545 -27.16 0.09 -13.28
N PRO A 546 -26.51 -0.43 -14.35
CA PRO A 546 -25.53 0.31 -15.16
C PRO A 546 -26.10 1.52 -15.92
N GLY A 547 -27.42 1.74 -15.86
CA GLY A 547 -28.05 2.88 -16.52
C GLY A 547 -27.97 4.13 -15.65
N VAL A 548 -26.87 4.88 -15.74
CA VAL A 548 -26.69 6.31 -15.37
C VAL A 548 -27.75 6.82 -14.37
N GLY A 549 -27.80 6.19 -13.19
CA GLY A 549 -28.61 6.65 -12.08
C GLY A 549 -27.88 7.83 -11.49
N GLY A 550 -28.46 9.03 -11.63
CA GLY A 550 -27.77 10.29 -11.30
C GLY A 550 -27.19 10.31 -9.88
N PHE A 551 -26.17 11.16 -9.70
CA PHE A 551 -25.66 11.53 -8.39
C PHE A 551 -26.83 11.94 -7.48
N ALA A 552 -26.85 11.40 -6.28
CA ALA A 552 -27.90 11.60 -5.30
C ALA A 552 -27.28 11.87 -3.94
N ASP A 553 -28.02 12.56 -3.08
CA ASP A 553 -27.59 12.79 -1.71
C ASP A 553 -27.40 11.42 -1.02
N GLY A 554 -26.15 11.15 -0.65
CA GLY A 554 -25.77 9.97 0.12
C GLY A 554 -26.41 10.00 1.51
N MET A 555 -26.45 8.83 2.15
CA MET A 555 -26.82 8.76 3.56
C MET A 555 -25.82 9.56 4.39
N THR A 556 -26.31 10.23 5.43
CA THR A 556 -25.46 10.99 6.36
C THR A 556 -25.36 10.27 7.69
N TRP A 557 -24.19 10.37 8.34
CA TRP A 557 -24.01 9.91 9.70
C TRP A 557 -24.95 10.65 10.67
N ASN A 558 -25.50 9.92 11.64
CA ASN A 558 -26.46 10.47 12.62
C ASN A 558 -25.87 10.70 14.02
N GLY A 559 -24.55 10.57 14.17
CA GLY A 559 -23.86 10.67 15.47
C GLY A 559 -23.69 9.34 16.22
N THR A 560 -24.14 8.22 15.65
CA THR A 560 -23.96 6.89 16.28
C THR A 560 -22.50 6.49 16.29
N VAL A 561 -22.05 5.80 17.33
CA VAL A 561 -20.69 5.24 17.40
C VAL A 561 -20.78 3.76 17.72
N THR A 562 -20.21 2.92 16.86
CA THR A 562 -20.07 1.49 17.11
C THR A 562 -18.89 1.25 18.05
N ASN A 563 -19.13 0.50 19.12
CA ASN A 563 -18.15 0.21 20.18
C ASN A 563 -17.42 1.47 20.70
N PRO A 564 -18.12 2.47 21.28
CA PRO A 564 -17.53 3.77 21.62
C PRO A 564 -16.37 3.73 22.61
N SER A 565 -16.20 2.64 23.37
CA SER A 565 -15.06 2.46 24.27
C SER A 565 -13.80 1.96 23.56
N ASN A 566 -13.93 1.30 22.41
CA ASN A 566 -12.83 0.76 21.62
C ASN A 566 -13.24 0.56 20.14
N PRO A 567 -13.50 1.63 19.39
CA PRO A 567 -13.89 1.50 17.98
C PRO A 567 -12.80 0.80 17.17
N MET A 568 -13.17 0.24 16.01
CA MET A 568 -12.18 -0.23 15.03
C MET A 568 -11.15 0.88 14.79
N ARG A 569 -9.86 0.51 14.75
CA ARG A 569 -8.77 1.43 14.47
C ARG A 569 -7.94 0.89 13.30
N ARG A 570 -7.67 1.73 12.30
CA ARG A 570 -6.94 1.37 11.09
C ARG A 570 -6.52 2.61 10.28
N ASP A 571 -5.84 2.43 9.14
CA ASP A 571 -5.40 3.55 8.28
C ASP A 571 -6.14 3.66 6.95
N GLY A 572 -6.95 2.66 6.55
CA GLY A 572 -7.80 2.79 5.36
C GLY A 572 -9.10 2.00 5.38
N ILE A 573 -10.21 2.57 4.91
CA ILE A 573 -11.54 1.92 4.97
C ILE A 573 -12.38 2.18 3.73
N ILE A 574 -13.20 1.20 3.32
CA ILE A 574 -14.12 1.33 2.19
C ILE A 574 -15.33 2.17 2.59
N ILE A 575 -15.56 3.27 1.87
CA ILE A 575 -16.79 4.06 1.94
C ILE A 575 -17.81 3.48 0.94
N PRO A 576 -18.96 2.96 1.40
CA PRO A 576 -19.99 2.37 0.54
C PRO A 576 -20.61 3.39 -0.44
N PRO A 577 -21.16 2.94 -1.59
CA PRO A 577 -21.89 3.81 -2.51
C PRO A 577 -23.11 4.42 -1.83
N TYR A 578 -23.40 5.69 -2.09
CA TYR A 578 -24.49 6.46 -1.45
C TYR A 578 -24.49 6.38 0.09
N GLY A 579 -23.34 6.09 0.69
CA GLY A 579 -23.15 5.87 2.11
C GLY A 579 -22.44 7.01 2.82
N TYR A 580 -21.92 6.70 4.00
CA TYR A 580 -21.07 7.60 4.78
C TYR A 580 -19.98 6.85 5.52
N LEU A 581 -18.96 7.60 5.91
CA LEU A 581 -17.92 7.22 6.84
C LEU A 581 -17.77 8.31 7.91
N ALA A 582 -17.82 7.93 9.18
CA ALA A 582 -17.44 8.80 10.28
C ALA A 582 -16.15 8.27 10.92
N ILE A 583 -15.05 9.01 10.78
CA ILE A 583 -13.76 8.68 11.42
C ILE A 583 -13.33 9.77 12.38
N GLN A 584 -12.65 9.38 13.45
CA GLN A 584 -12.01 10.29 14.39
C GLN A 584 -10.51 10.01 14.46
N PHE A 585 -9.70 11.05 14.60
CA PHE A 585 -8.28 10.90 14.93
C PHE A 585 -7.85 12.02 15.88
N GLU A 586 -6.77 11.75 16.62
CA GLU A 586 -6.17 12.69 17.55
C GLU A 586 -5.13 13.53 16.81
N LEU A 587 -5.12 14.84 17.04
CA LEU A 587 -4.18 15.78 16.43
C LEU A 587 -2.85 15.79 17.23
N ASN A 588 -2.17 14.65 17.27
CA ASN A 588 -0.98 14.40 18.08
C ASN A 588 0.29 14.11 17.25
N ASN A 589 0.21 14.24 15.93
CA ASN A 589 1.30 14.00 15.00
C ASN A 589 1.47 15.17 13.99
N PRO A 590 2.01 16.33 14.41
CA PRO A 590 2.06 17.52 13.56
C PRO A 590 2.82 17.28 12.23
N GLY A 591 2.18 17.58 11.11
CA GLY A 591 2.71 17.37 9.75
C GLY A 591 1.77 17.84 8.66
N VAL A 592 2.01 17.39 7.42
CA VAL A 592 1.08 17.52 6.29
C VAL A 592 0.69 16.12 5.88
N TRP A 593 -0.57 15.77 6.07
CA TRP A 593 -1.05 14.39 5.92
C TRP A 593 -2.16 14.29 4.88
N PRO A 594 -1.88 13.68 3.73
CA PRO A 594 -2.91 13.38 2.76
C PRO A 594 -4.02 12.48 3.33
N PHE A 595 -5.26 12.78 2.95
CA PHE A 595 -6.43 11.93 3.13
C PHE A 595 -7.11 11.77 1.78
N HIS A 596 -7.07 10.57 1.21
CA HIS A 596 -7.46 10.37 -0.19
C HIS A 596 -8.05 8.99 -0.48
N CYS A 597 -8.74 8.89 -1.61
CA CYS A 597 -9.14 7.60 -2.16
C CYS A 597 -7.91 6.85 -2.69
N HIS A 598 -7.79 5.58 -2.38
CA HIS A 598 -6.66 4.73 -2.79
C HIS A 598 -6.88 4.04 -4.15
N ILE A 599 -8.00 4.30 -4.83
CA ILE A 599 -8.16 3.93 -6.24
C ILE A 599 -7.31 4.89 -7.07
N ALA A 600 -6.37 4.35 -7.84
CA ALA A 600 -5.30 5.10 -8.48
C ALA A 600 -5.81 6.27 -9.32
N TRP A 601 -6.82 6.02 -10.17
CA TRP A 601 -7.42 7.07 -11.00
C TRP A 601 -8.40 7.97 -10.27
N HIS A 602 -8.98 7.55 -9.14
CA HIS A 602 -9.77 8.47 -8.32
C HIS A 602 -8.86 9.53 -7.70
N LEU A 603 -7.70 9.14 -7.16
CA LEU A 603 -6.69 10.08 -6.69
C LEU A 603 -6.14 10.92 -7.85
N SER A 604 -5.79 10.29 -8.98
CA SER A 604 -5.33 11.01 -10.18
C SER A 604 -6.35 12.04 -10.66
N ALA A 605 -7.65 11.80 -10.44
CA ALA A 605 -8.73 12.73 -10.77
C ALA A 605 -9.07 13.73 -9.64
N GLY A 606 -8.26 13.78 -8.58
CA GLY A 606 -8.32 14.79 -7.53
C GLY A 606 -9.01 14.37 -6.22
N GLN A 607 -9.34 13.09 -6.02
CA GLN A 607 -10.06 12.63 -4.82
C GLN A 607 -9.20 12.56 -3.55
N GLY A 608 -8.68 13.69 -3.11
CA GLY A 608 -7.95 13.79 -1.85
C GLY A 608 -7.90 15.21 -1.32
N LEU A 609 -7.37 15.33 -0.11
CA LEU A 609 -7.10 16.59 0.57
C LEU A 609 -5.84 16.47 1.43
N ASN A 610 -5.28 17.60 1.83
CA ASN A 610 -4.12 17.67 2.71
C ASN A 610 -4.53 18.19 4.10
N ILE A 611 -4.22 17.44 5.15
CA ILE A 611 -4.53 17.83 6.53
C ILE A 611 -3.29 18.46 7.18
N VAL A 612 -3.47 19.63 7.79
CA VAL A 612 -2.43 20.32 8.56
C VAL A 612 -2.97 20.74 9.92
N TYR A 613 -2.16 20.58 10.97
CA TYR A 613 -2.50 21.03 12.32
C TYR A 613 -1.26 21.25 13.19
N ALA A 614 -1.46 21.86 14.37
CA ALA A 614 -0.45 22.10 15.42
C ALA A 614 0.89 22.65 14.88
N THR A 615 0.82 23.82 14.24
CA THR A 615 1.92 24.38 13.44
C THR A 615 3.11 24.91 14.23
N GLU A 616 2.96 25.07 15.55
CA GLU A 616 4.05 25.40 16.45
C GLU A 616 4.89 24.17 16.84
N ASP A 617 4.34 22.97 16.67
CA ASP A 617 4.94 21.68 17.05
C ASP A 617 5.35 20.84 15.84
N VAL A 618 5.13 21.32 14.59
CA VAL A 618 5.67 20.68 13.38
C VAL A 618 7.18 20.54 13.52
N PRO A 619 7.73 19.31 13.45
CA PRO A 619 9.17 19.08 13.58
C PRO A 619 9.99 19.97 12.64
N ALA A 620 11.14 20.45 13.12
CA ALA A 620 12.04 21.23 12.28
C ALA A 620 12.64 20.32 11.21
N LEU A 621 12.50 20.73 9.94
CA LEU A 621 13.08 20.01 8.81
C LEU A 621 14.62 20.02 8.92
N PRO A 622 15.30 18.87 8.78
CA PRO A 622 16.76 18.86 8.72
C PRO A 622 17.28 19.62 7.50
N ASP A 623 18.33 20.43 7.70
CA ASP A 623 18.95 21.23 6.63
C ASP A 623 19.30 20.37 5.42
N GLY A 624 18.90 20.82 4.22
CA GLY A 624 19.19 20.16 2.94
C GLY A 624 18.30 18.95 2.61
N TYR A 625 17.60 18.35 3.58
CA TYR A 625 16.93 17.06 3.38
C TYR A 625 15.92 17.05 2.23
N ILE A 626 15.04 18.05 2.16
CA ILE A 626 14.10 18.23 1.03
C ILE A 626 14.66 19.18 -0.03
N ALA A 627 15.45 20.19 0.38
CA ALA A 627 15.95 21.23 -0.51
C ALA A 627 16.77 20.65 -1.66
N ASP A 628 17.68 19.71 -1.37
CA ASP A 628 18.55 19.11 -2.39
C ASP A 628 17.75 18.32 -3.44
N SER A 629 16.67 17.63 -3.01
CA SER A 629 15.79 16.90 -3.94
C SER A 629 14.95 17.84 -4.79
N CYS A 630 14.46 18.94 -4.20
CA CYS A 630 13.70 19.95 -4.94
C CYS A 630 14.58 20.72 -5.92
N ASP A 631 15.82 21.06 -5.56
CA ASP A 631 16.77 21.69 -6.48
C ASP A 631 17.05 20.78 -7.70
N ALA A 632 17.17 19.46 -7.48
CA ALA A 632 17.34 18.49 -8.56
C ALA A 632 16.09 18.38 -9.44
N TRP A 633 14.90 18.41 -8.84
CA TRP A 633 13.62 18.39 -9.58
C TRP A 633 13.41 19.67 -10.39
N ASP A 634 13.66 20.84 -9.80
CA ASP A 634 13.59 22.14 -10.48
C ASP A 634 14.55 22.19 -11.68
N ALA A 635 15.77 21.67 -11.52
CA ALA A 635 16.72 21.58 -12.63
C ALA A 635 16.18 20.70 -13.77
N TYR A 636 15.55 19.57 -13.44
CA TYR A 636 14.93 18.68 -14.43
C TYR A 636 13.72 19.34 -15.12
N SER A 637 12.74 19.84 -14.36
CA SER A 637 11.50 20.40 -14.89
C SER A 637 11.70 21.75 -15.60
N SER A 638 12.78 22.48 -15.31
CA SER A 638 13.13 23.71 -16.03
C SER A 638 13.52 23.49 -17.50
N SER A 639 13.92 22.26 -17.86
CA SER A 639 14.41 21.91 -19.19
C SER A 639 13.65 20.77 -19.86
N THR A 640 12.77 20.09 -19.11
CA THR A 640 11.96 18.96 -19.57
C THR A 640 10.50 19.23 -19.26
N VAL A 641 9.63 19.03 -20.25
CA VAL A 641 8.18 19.09 -20.02
C VAL A 641 7.80 17.87 -19.19
N VAL A 642 7.30 18.10 -17.97
CA VAL A 642 6.72 17.07 -17.12
C VAL A 642 5.26 16.94 -17.51
N ASP A 643 4.89 15.79 -18.08
CA ASP A 643 3.51 15.48 -18.43
C ASP A 643 2.71 15.09 -17.16
N GLN A 644 2.49 16.07 -16.28
CA GLN A 644 1.57 15.95 -15.15
C GLN A 644 0.14 16.06 -15.70
N ILE A 645 -0.40 14.92 -16.14
CA ILE A 645 -1.74 14.82 -16.73
C ILE A 645 -2.85 14.71 -15.68
N ASP A 646 -2.48 14.66 -14.40
CA ASP A 646 -3.36 14.31 -13.28
C ASP A 646 -3.09 15.17 -12.03
N ALA A 647 -3.74 14.80 -10.93
CA ALA A 647 -3.63 15.43 -9.63
C ALA A 647 -2.20 15.43 -9.03
N GLY A 648 -1.24 14.68 -9.59
CA GLY A 648 0.16 14.68 -9.14
C GLY A 648 0.41 14.07 -7.75
N ALA A 649 -0.41 13.09 -7.37
CA ALA A 649 -0.30 12.34 -6.13
C ALA A 649 -0.43 10.84 -6.43
#